data_AF-A0A8T8WQ57-F1
#
_entry.id   AF-A0A8T8WQ57-F1
#
_cell.length_a   1.000
_cell.length_b   1.000
_cell.length_c   1.000
_cell.angle_alpha   90.00
_cell.angle_beta   90.00
_cell.angle_gamma   90.00
#
_symmetry.space_group_name_H-M   'P 1'
#
loop_
_entity.id
_entity.type
_entity.pdbx_description
1 polymer ?
#
loop_
_entity_poly.entity_id
_entity_poly.type
_entity_poly.pdbx_seq_one_letter_code
_entity_poly.pdbx_strand_id
1 'polypeptide(L)'
;MHKQSPVDKRRKFDPDASLVLVGIRGCGKRSLGFVAATALKRRFITEDHYFKERTGYTRHDYLKRYGSQEFQRRDIDVLKSMLDNHRSRCVIECGLGSLTRPVQEHLRQYSATNPIVYIIRDMDRIQSLLGLEGQAVKLIGEGDPLHRTCSNFEFYNIEDRSSLAAQTDEGTPDRRCVDYSFKLKEAKEDFTRFVRFVTGTDVGHTSYDSPFVLLETPPELRSYTHAIFVRSSDLLEDTVKIPELESGGDAIELCVDRWGVDMAATMSKHVSLLRRSARTPIIISIDTSSTGIAQGNSSASQVSNAYFAIVEHGLRLGVEYLALDLNQDRSQISEAIRTRGGTKIIGQRIFEASAPETWESQACFDLYLEAEKLGCQLVRFLRVITAREENAAVVKFTNKVQALPGEHPPVIAYNVGSLGRTSQVFNSILTPVTHPAIERSSDNRRDPQITSRDAVQALFQSYVLDPLKFCILGGNVAYSLSPAMHNAAFRQCGMNHTYTIPDSPSLAILDRLGRDPHFGGASVVQPWRVHLSHKLVAKSRHVEAIGAINTIMPLRASADGAMYSLQEQASRRNQAGPVVGWYGENTDWAGIMTCINRNLSPRNAISPLKTTGLVIGAGGMARAAVYAMLRLGCRKIFIYNRTLARAESVARHFNSWAASQVDATEVVYVLKSLKDEWPADACPPCMIASCVPADPDRDEPPANFEMPMQWLGSPTGGVVLEFAYKPLDTPLLRQMRSIRSETGRPWVLVDGLDNVVEQAISQIELMTGRKAPRRLMFSEALRNYVGEDGPFDERTIQTRLEQVR
;
A
#
# COMPACT_ATOMS: atom_id res chain seq x y z
N MET A 1 -27.14 27.49 -29.94
CA MET A 1 -26.62 27.39 -28.55
C MET A 1 -27.63 26.60 -27.72
N HIS A 2 -27.53 25.28 -27.68
CA HIS A 2 -28.28 24.48 -26.70
C HIS A 2 -27.49 24.46 -25.39
N LYS A 3 -28.04 25.07 -24.33
CA LYS A 3 -27.54 24.90 -22.96
C LYS A 3 -27.66 23.41 -22.62
N GLN A 4 -26.53 22.71 -22.66
CA GLN A 4 -26.43 21.32 -22.22
C GLN A 4 -26.71 21.28 -20.71
N SER A 5 -27.61 20.40 -20.28
CA SER A 5 -27.87 20.11 -18.87
C SER A 5 -26.57 19.59 -18.21
N PRO A 6 -26.18 20.10 -17.03
CA PRO A 6 -24.99 19.60 -16.35
C PRO A 6 -25.19 18.13 -15.96
N VAL A 7 -24.33 17.26 -16.50
CA VAL A 7 -24.27 15.85 -16.10
C VAL A 7 -23.84 15.76 -14.64
N ASP A 8 -24.49 14.91 -13.86
CA ASP A 8 -24.20 14.76 -12.44
C ASP A 8 -22.77 14.20 -12.24
N LYS A 9 -21.82 15.06 -11.85
CA LYS A 9 -20.40 14.72 -11.66
C LYS A 9 -20.13 13.90 -10.38
N ARG A 10 -21.11 13.18 -9.83
CA ARG A 10 -20.92 12.37 -8.62
C ARG A 10 -19.95 11.22 -8.90
N ARG A 11 -18.93 11.07 -8.04
CA ARG A 11 -17.95 9.97 -8.09
C ARG A 11 -18.28 8.86 -7.10
N LYS A 12 -19.57 8.54 -6.94
CA LYS A 12 -20.05 7.44 -6.09
C LYS A 12 -20.91 6.54 -6.95
N PHE A 13 -20.50 5.29 -7.07
CA PHE A 13 -21.08 4.32 -7.99
C PHE A 13 -21.62 3.12 -7.21
N ASP A 14 -22.51 2.38 -7.86
CA ASP A 14 -22.95 1.09 -7.33
C ASP A 14 -21.75 0.12 -7.21
N PRO A 15 -21.60 -0.64 -6.12
CA PRO A 15 -20.49 -1.59 -5.94
C PRO A 15 -20.40 -2.66 -7.03
N ASP A 16 -21.50 -2.95 -7.74
CA ASP A 16 -21.54 -3.87 -8.88
C ASP A 16 -21.37 -3.15 -10.23
N ALA A 17 -21.29 -1.81 -10.28
CA ALA A 17 -21.15 -1.06 -11.54
C ALA A 17 -19.84 -1.42 -12.27
N SER A 18 -19.94 -1.74 -13.57
CA SER A 18 -18.79 -2.06 -14.42
C SER A 18 -17.81 -0.89 -14.54
N LEU A 19 -16.51 -1.21 -14.51
CA LEU A 19 -15.41 -0.26 -14.70
C LEU A 19 -15.04 -0.17 -16.18
N VAL A 20 -14.97 1.04 -16.73
CA VAL A 20 -14.59 1.26 -18.14
C VAL A 20 -13.22 1.91 -18.22
N LEU A 21 -12.35 1.39 -19.09
CA LEU A 21 -11.02 1.94 -19.38
C LEU A 21 -11.00 2.58 -20.76
N VAL A 22 -10.64 3.87 -20.83
CA VAL A 22 -10.49 4.65 -22.07
C VAL A 22 -9.08 5.21 -22.19
N GLY A 23 -8.70 5.62 -23.40
CA GLY A 23 -7.38 6.16 -23.72
C GLY A 23 -6.87 5.64 -25.06
N ILE A 24 -5.77 6.20 -25.54
CA ILE A 24 -5.19 5.83 -26.85
C ILE A 24 -4.50 4.46 -26.86
N ARG A 25 -4.27 3.91 -28.06
CA ARG A 25 -3.53 2.65 -28.24
C ARG A 25 -2.12 2.80 -27.65
N GLY A 26 -1.63 1.77 -26.97
CA GLY A 26 -0.27 1.76 -26.39
C GLY A 26 -0.16 2.24 -24.94
N CYS A 27 -1.19 2.90 -24.37
CA CYS A 27 -1.15 3.37 -22.97
C CYS A 27 -1.29 2.26 -21.91
N GLY A 28 -1.59 1.02 -22.31
CA GLY A 28 -1.61 -0.15 -21.41
C GLY A 28 -3.00 -0.64 -20.97
N LYS A 29 -4.10 -0.12 -21.54
CA LYS A 29 -5.48 -0.46 -21.18
C LYS A 29 -5.75 -1.97 -21.06
N ARG A 30 -5.30 -2.78 -22.02
CA ARG A 30 -5.57 -4.22 -22.01
C ARG A 30 -4.89 -4.91 -20.83
N SER A 31 -3.61 -4.61 -20.59
CA SER A 31 -2.85 -5.17 -19.46
C SER A 31 -3.43 -4.74 -18.12
N LEU A 32 -3.70 -3.45 -17.96
CA LEU A 32 -4.32 -2.91 -16.74
C LEU A 32 -5.76 -3.41 -16.57
N GLY A 33 -6.50 -3.61 -17.66
CA GLY A 33 -7.84 -4.20 -17.65
C GLY A 33 -7.87 -5.61 -17.09
N PHE A 34 -6.89 -6.44 -17.43
CA PHE A 34 -6.71 -7.76 -16.78
C PHE A 34 -6.39 -7.64 -15.29
N VAL A 35 -5.54 -6.69 -14.90
CA VAL A 35 -5.23 -6.42 -13.48
C VAL A 35 -6.51 -6.03 -12.73
N ALA A 36 -7.28 -5.07 -13.25
CA ALA A 36 -8.54 -4.64 -12.64
C ALA A 36 -9.57 -5.76 -12.56
N ALA A 37 -9.74 -6.56 -13.62
CA ALA A 37 -10.66 -7.69 -13.63
C ALA A 37 -10.30 -8.72 -12.55
N THR A 38 -9.00 -8.99 -12.38
CA THR A 38 -8.49 -9.89 -11.34
C THR A 38 -8.70 -9.30 -9.95
N ALA A 39 -8.35 -8.02 -9.75
CA ALA A 39 -8.45 -7.32 -8.48
C ALA A 39 -9.90 -7.21 -7.97
N LEU A 40 -10.84 -6.97 -8.88
CA LEU A 40 -12.27 -6.80 -8.60
C LEU A 40 -13.05 -8.12 -8.71
N LYS A 41 -12.41 -9.22 -9.13
CA LYS A 41 -13.03 -10.53 -9.41
C LYS A 41 -14.21 -10.42 -10.41
N ARG A 42 -14.00 -9.67 -11.50
CA ARG A 42 -15.01 -9.36 -12.52
C ARG A 42 -14.63 -9.91 -13.88
N ARG A 43 -15.62 -10.07 -14.77
CA ARG A 43 -15.37 -10.51 -16.15
C ARG A 43 -14.68 -9.40 -16.94
N PHE A 44 -13.64 -9.73 -17.71
CA PHE A 44 -12.96 -8.79 -18.59
C PHE A 44 -13.52 -8.86 -20.01
N ILE A 45 -13.90 -7.71 -20.57
CA ILE A 45 -14.46 -7.57 -21.93
C ILE A 45 -13.59 -6.60 -22.72
N THR A 46 -13.17 -7.02 -23.91
CA THR A 46 -12.38 -6.18 -24.83
C THR A 46 -13.19 -5.87 -26.08
N GLU A 47 -13.13 -4.63 -26.56
CA GLU A 47 -13.85 -4.16 -27.75
C GLU A 47 -13.62 -5.05 -28.99
N ASP A 48 -12.36 -5.45 -29.26
CA ASP A 48 -12.01 -6.30 -30.41
C ASP A 48 -12.72 -7.66 -30.38
N HIS A 49 -12.86 -8.27 -29.20
CA HIS A 49 -13.49 -9.57 -29.03
C HIS A 49 -15.00 -9.47 -29.21
N TYR A 50 -15.61 -8.47 -28.55
CA TYR A 50 -17.04 -8.23 -28.64
C TYR A 50 -17.48 -7.84 -30.06
N PHE A 51 -16.67 -7.06 -30.78
CA PHE A 51 -16.93 -6.74 -32.19
C PHE A 51 -16.96 -7.99 -33.06
N LYS A 52 -15.99 -8.89 -32.87
CA LYS A 52 -15.95 -10.17 -33.60
C LYS A 52 -17.15 -11.05 -33.26
N GLU A 53 -17.51 -11.14 -31.99
CA GLU A 53 -18.69 -11.90 -31.53
C GLU A 53 -19.99 -11.38 -32.16
N ARG A 54 -20.16 -10.05 -32.26
CA ARG A 54 -21.38 -9.42 -32.78
C ARG A 54 -21.47 -9.33 -34.30
N THR A 55 -20.33 -9.29 -35.01
CA THR A 55 -20.31 -9.11 -36.47
C THR A 55 -19.90 -10.37 -37.24
N GLY A 56 -19.30 -11.35 -36.56
CA GLY A 56 -18.69 -12.53 -37.18
C GLY A 56 -17.32 -12.27 -37.83
N TYR A 57 -16.86 -11.02 -37.88
CA TYR A 57 -15.61 -10.62 -38.53
C TYR A 57 -14.66 -9.92 -37.55
N THR A 58 -13.35 -10.04 -37.76
CA THR A 58 -12.43 -9.13 -37.07
C THR A 58 -12.61 -7.71 -37.59
N ARG A 59 -12.22 -6.70 -36.80
CA ARG A 59 -12.29 -5.29 -37.21
C ARG A 59 -11.54 -5.04 -38.53
N HIS A 60 -10.37 -5.68 -38.71
CA HIS A 60 -9.57 -5.58 -39.92
C HIS A 60 -10.31 -6.16 -41.14
N ASP A 61 -10.87 -7.36 -41.00
CA ASP A 61 -11.61 -8.01 -42.09
C ASP A 61 -12.89 -7.26 -42.44
N TYR A 62 -13.58 -6.71 -41.43
CA TYR A 62 -14.78 -5.89 -41.63
C TYR A 62 -14.45 -4.61 -42.39
N LEU A 63 -13.37 -3.90 -41.99
CA LEU A 63 -12.89 -2.70 -42.67
C LEU A 63 -12.53 -2.98 -44.14
N LYS A 64 -11.83 -4.09 -44.40
CA LYS A 64 -11.44 -4.50 -45.75
C LYS A 64 -12.65 -4.83 -46.64
N ARG A 65 -13.70 -5.42 -46.06
CA ARG A 65 -14.88 -5.90 -46.79
C ARG A 65 -15.93 -4.83 -47.03
N TYR A 66 -16.19 -3.98 -46.04
CA TYR A 66 -17.31 -3.02 -46.07
C TYR A 66 -16.87 -1.55 -46.16
N GLY A 67 -15.55 -1.29 -46.14
CA GLY A 67 -15.01 0.06 -46.24
C GLY A 67 -15.05 0.84 -44.92
N SER A 68 -14.44 2.03 -44.93
CA SER A 68 -14.18 2.85 -43.73
C SER A 68 -15.44 3.46 -43.12
N GLN A 69 -16.37 3.96 -43.95
CA GLN A 69 -17.59 4.62 -43.47
C GLN A 69 -18.50 3.64 -42.74
N GLU A 70 -18.77 2.47 -43.32
CA GLU A 70 -19.61 1.45 -42.69
C GLU A 70 -18.93 0.83 -41.48
N PHE A 71 -17.61 0.67 -41.51
CA PHE A 71 -16.83 0.26 -40.33
C PHE A 71 -17.02 1.25 -39.17
N GLN A 72 -16.85 2.55 -39.39
CA GLN A 72 -17.02 3.56 -38.33
C GLN A 72 -18.44 3.56 -37.75
N ARG A 73 -19.46 3.49 -38.61
CA ARG A 73 -20.86 3.42 -38.17
C ARG A 73 -21.10 2.18 -37.31
N ARG A 74 -20.70 1.00 -37.80
CA ARG A 74 -20.89 -0.27 -37.10
C ARG A 74 -20.09 -0.32 -35.79
N ASP A 75 -18.89 0.23 -35.79
CA ASP A 75 -18.02 0.29 -34.61
C ASP A 75 -18.65 1.10 -33.47
N ILE A 76 -19.21 2.27 -33.78
CA ILE A 76 -19.93 3.11 -32.82
C ILE A 76 -21.14 2.35 -32.23
N ASP A 77 -21.94 1.70 -33.07
CA ASP A 77 -23.14 0.99 -32.63
C ASP A 77 -22.79 -0.21 -31.73
N VAL A 78 -21.78 -0.98 -32.12
CA VAL A 78 -21.30 -2.13 -31.35
C VAL A 78 -20.71 -1.68 -30.01
N LEU A 79 -19.94 -0.59 -29.99
CA LEU A 79 -19.32 -0.06 -28.77
C LEU A 79 -20.38 0.44 -27.77
N LYS A 80 -21.40 1.18 -28.25
CA LYS A 80 -22.54 1.59 -27.40
C LYS A 80 -23.27 0.38 -26.84
N SER A 81 -23.58 -0.60 -27.69
CA SER A 81 -24.20 -1.86 -27.28
C SER A 81 -23.35 -2.64 -26.26
N MET A 82 -22.02 -2.62 -26.40
CA MET A 82 -21.11 -3.26 -25.46
C MET A 82 -21.24 -2.65 -24.06
N LEU A 83 -21.27 -1.31 -23.98
CA LEU A 83 -21.41 -0.58 -22.72
C LEU A 83 -22.77 -0.84 -22.08
N ASP A 84 -23.86 -0.75 -22.85
CA ASP A 84 -25.22 -0.87 -22.31
C ASP A 84 -25.56 -2.29 -21.86
N ASN A 85 -25.09 -3.31 -22.58
CA ASN A 85 -25.35 -4.72 -22.23
C ASN A 85 -24.51 -5.21 -21.04
N HIS A 86 -23.49 -4.46 -20.61
CA HIS A 86 -22.52 -4.90 -19.60
C HIS A 86 -22.34 -3.87 -18.49
N ARG A 87 -23.43 -3.27 -18.03
CA ARG A 87 -23.41 -2.24 -16.98
C ARG A 87 -22.95 -2.71 -15.60
N SER A 88 -23.01 -4.01 -15.31
CA SER A 88 -22.59 -4.57 -14.02
C SER A 88 -21.58 -5.72 -14.11
N ARG A 89 -20.77 -5.85 -13.06
CA ARG A 89 -19.81 -6.94 -12.78
C ARG A 89 -18.79 -7.22 -13.90
N CYS A 90 -18.47 -6.21 -14.71
CA CYS A 90 -17.46 -6.29 -15.75
C CYS A 90 -16.35 -5.24 -15.60
N VAL A 91 -15.22 -5.50 -16.26
CA VAL A 91 -14.21 -4.51 -16.62
C VAL A 91 -14.19 -4.44 -18.15
N ILE A 92 -14.39 -3.26 -18.71
CA ILE A 92 -14.56 -3.03 -20.15
C ILE A 92 -13.39 -2.20 -20.66
N GLU A 93 -12.71 -2.70 -21.69
CA GLU A 93 -11.68 -1.95 -22.41
C GLU A 93 -12.26 -1.38 -23.71
N CYS A 94 -12.19 -0.06 -23.86
CA CYS A 94 -12.57 0.65 -25.07
C CYS A 94 -11.32 1.02 -25.88
N GLY A 95 -11.32 0.66 -27.16
CA GLY A 95 -10.33 1.00 -28.16
C GLY A 95 -10.48 2.43 -28.70
N LEU A 96 -9.87 2.72 -29.84
CA LEU A 96 -9.81 4.07 -30.43
C LEU A 96 -11.19 4.65 -30.82
N GLY A 97 -12.23 3.82 -30.92
CA GLY A 97 -13.62 4.28 -31.12
C GLY A 97 -14.09 5.25 -30.03
N SER A 98 -13.47 5.22 -28.83
CA SER A 98 -13.76 6.13 -27.72
C SER A 98 -13.47 7.61 -28.01
N LEU A 99 -12.66 7.92 -29.03
CA LEU A 99 -12.36 9.30 -29.44
C LEU A 99 -13.44 9.91 -30.35
N THR A 100 -14.38 9.11 -30.83
CA THR A 100 -15.45 9.62 -31.70
C THR A 100 -16.50 10.38 -30.88
N ARG A 101 -16.97 11.53 -31.39
CA ARG A 101 -17.96 12.36 -30.68
C ARG A 101 -19.22 11.59 -30.23
N PRO A 102 -19.83 10.70 -31.05
CA PRO A 102 -21.01 9.95 -30.63
C PRO A 102 -20.76 9.00 -29.46
N VAL A 103 -19.53 8.47 -29.34
CA VAL A 103 -19.14 7.59 -28.24
C VAL A 103 -18.75 8.41 -27.01
N GLN A 104 -18.04 9.54 -27.17
CA GLN A 104 -17.74 10.45 -26.06
C GLN A 104 -19.01 10.96 -25.38
N GLU A 105 -20.05 11.30 -26.16
CA GLU A 105 -21.35 11.69 -25.59
C GLU A 105 -22.00 10.55 -24.81
N HIS A 106 -21.95 9.33 -25.35
CA HIS A 106 -22.47 8.14 -24.67
C HIS A 106 -21.72 7.83 -23.38
N LEU A 107 -20.38 7.88 -23.42
CA LEU A 107 -19.51 7.72 -22.25
C LEU A 107 -19.77 8.81 -21.21
N ARG A 108 -20.00 10.05 -21.64
CA ARG A 108 -20.33 11.16 -20.73
C ARG A 108 -21.61 10.87 -19.94
N GLN A 109 -22.64 10.33 -20.59
CA GLN A 109 -23.88 9.92 -19.93
C GLN A 109 -23.66 8.68 -19.05
N TYR A 110 -22.88 7.71 -19.54
CA TYR A 110 -22.52 6.49 -18.81
C TYR A 110 -21.72 6.79 -17.53
N SER A 111 -20.91 7.86 -17.53
CA SER A 111 -20.08 8.29 -16.42
C SER A 111 -20.88 8.72 -15.17
N ALA A 112 -22.19 8.94 -15.30
CA ALA A 112 -23.07 9.23 -14.18
C ALA A 112 -23.41 7.98 -13.35
N THR A 113 -23.43 6.79 -13.96
CA THR A 113 -23.80 5.52 -13.29
C THR A 113 -22.62 4.59 -13.07
N ASN A 114 -21.55 4.74 -13.86
CA ASN A 114 -20.45 3.81 -13.88
C ASN A 114 -19.09 4.55 -13.90
N PRO A 115 -18.08 4.03 -13.20
CA PRO A 115 -16.76 4.65 -13.19
C PRO A 115 -16.05 4.45 -14.53
N ILE A 116 -15.60 5.57 -15.11
CA ILE A 116 -14.76 5.59 -16.32
C ILE A 116 -13.38 6.14 -15.95
N VAL A 117 -12.34 5.36 -16.24
CA VAL A 117 -10.93 5.69 -15.99
C VAL A 117 -10.21 5.97 -17.30
N TYR A 118 -9.64 7.15 -17.41
CA TYR A 118 -8.75 7.54 -18.49
C TYR A 118 -7.31 7.11 -18.17
N ILE A 119 -6.73 6.24 -19.01
CA ILE A 119 -5.36 5.73 -18.87
C ILE A 119 -4.40 6.53 -19.75
N ILE A 120 -3.38 7.13 -19.13
CA ILE A 120 -2.39 8.00 -19.77
C ILE A 120 -1.01 7.34 -19.74
N ARG A 121 -0.18 7.59 -20.75
CA ARG A 121 1.24 7.23 -20.77
C ARG A 121 2.02 8.29 -21.57
N ASP A 122 3.32 8.44 -21.30
CA ASP A 122 4.18 9.36 -22.07
C ASP A 122 4.07 9.13 -23.59
N MET A 123 3.85 10.22 -24.32
CA MET A 123 3.63 10.19 -25.77
C MET A 123 4.84 9.68 -26.53
N ASP A 124 6.05 10.04 -26.12
CA ASP A 124 7.30 9.56 -26.73
C ASP A 124 7.38 8.03 -26.70
N ARG A 125 6.83 7.43 -25.62
CA ARG A 125 6.80 5.98 -25.49
C ARG A 125 5.75 5.33 -26.38
N ILE A 126 4.61 5.99 -26.55
CA ILE A 126 3.55 5.54 -27.46
C ILE A 126 4.04 5.60 -28.91
N GLN A 127 4.77 6.66 -29.28
CA GLN A 127 5.42 6.80 -30.59
C GLN A 127 6.39 5.64 -30.83
N SER A 128 7.30 5.38 -29.89
CA SER A 128 8.27 4.27 -29.97
C SER A 128 7.60 2.90 -30.08
N LEU A 129 6.53 2.64 -29.30
CA LEU A 129 5.85 1.35 -29.28
C LEU A 129 5.05 1.07 -30.56
N LEU A 130 4.46 2.11 -31.15
CA LEU A 130 3.56 1.99 -32.29
C LEU A 130 4.22 2.36 -33.63
N GLY A 131 5.47 2.85 -33.62
CA GLY A 131 6.16 3.33 -34.82
C GLY A 131 5.41 4.49 -35.48
N LEU A 132 4.88 5.42 -34.69
CA LEU A 132 4.10 6.55 -35.21
C LEU A 132 5.01 7.73 -35.56
N GLU A 133 4.81 8.32 -36.73
CA GLU A 133 5.56 9.49 -37.20
C GLU A 133 4.62 10.60 -37.72
N GLY A 134 5.11 11.84 -37.69
CA GLY A 134 4.47 13.00 -38.32
C GLY A 134 3.08 13.34 -37.79
N GLN A 135 2.10 13.45 -38.68
CA GLN A 135 0.77 13.98 -38.38
C GLN A 135 -0.07 13.10 -37.44
N ALA A 136 0.15 11.78 -37.45
CA ALA A 136 -0.59 10.85 -36.60
C ALA A 136 -0.33 11.10 -35.10
N VAL A 137 0.93 11.41 -34.76
CA VAL A 137 1.34 11.75 -33.39
C VAL A 137 0.64 13.02 -32.92
N LYS A 138 0.61 14.06 -33.76
CA LYS A 138 -0.03 15.34 -33.44
C LYS A 138 -1.53 15.17 -33.20
N LEU A 139 -2.22 14.46 -34.10
CA LEU A 139 -3.66 14.19 -33.96
C LEU A 139 -3.99 13.40 -32.69
N ILE A 140 -3.17 12.40 -32.36
CA ILE A 140 -3.34 11.60 -31.14
C ILE A 140 -3.05 12.45 -29.89
N GLY A 141 -1.98 13.25 -29.90
CA GLY A 141 -1.62 14.13 -28.79
C GLY A 141 -2.67 15.21 -28.51
N GLU A 142 -3.30 15.76 -29.54
CA GLU A 142 -4.41 16.72 -29.39
C GLU A 142 -5.72 16.04 -28.99
N GLY A 143 -5.95 14.80 -29.46
CA GLY A 143 -7.19 14.05 -29.23
C GLY A 143 -7.26 13.34 -27.87
N ASP A 144 -6.16 12.78 -27.38
CA ASP A 144 -6.14 11.96 -26.15
C ASP A 144 -6.67 12.71 -24.91
N PRO A 145 -6.30 13.99 -24.66
CA PRO A 145 -6.82 14.76 -23.54
C PRO A 145 -8.35 14.93 -23.55
N LEU A 146 -9.02 14.78 -24.70
CA LEU A 146 -10.48 14.89 -24.80
C LEU A 146 -11.20 13.80 -23.98
N HIS A 147 -10.54 12.67 -23.68
CA HIS A 147 -11.09 11.66 -22.78
C HIS A 147 -11.45 12.20 -21.39
N ARG A 148 -10.86 13.32 -20.96
CA ARG A 148 -11.24 13.98 -19.68
C ARG A 148 -12.69 14.45 -19.66
N THR A 149 -13.25 14.79 -20.82
CA THR A 149 -14.64 15.26 -20.93
C THR A 149 -15.69 14.15 -20.74
N CYS A 150 -15.27 12.89 -20.85
CA CYS A 150 -16.14 11.72 -20.76
C CYS A 150 -15.67 10.67 -19.73
N SER A 151 -14.78 11.05 -18.80
CA SER A 151 -14.26 10.18 -17.74
C SER A 151 -14.41 10.81 -16.36
N ASN A 152 -14.49 9.98 -15.31
CA ASN A 152 -14.56 10.45 -13.92
C ASN A 152 -13.18 10.50 -13.27
N PHE A 153 -12.32 9.56 -13.64
CA PHE A 153 -11.01 9.35 -13.05
C PHE A 153 -9.90 9.30 -14.09
N GLU A 154 -8.66 9.48 -13.64
CA GLU A 154 -7.46 9.52 -14.45
C GLU A 154 -6.35 8.73 -13.76
N PHE A 155 -5.66 7.88 -14.52
CA PHE A 155 -4.54 7.08 -14.04
C PHE A 155 -3.37 7.18 -15.03
N TYR A 156 -2.22 7.62 -14.53
CA TYR A 156 -1.01 7.77 -15.34
C TYR A 156 -0.11 6.54 -15.17
N ASN A 157 0.06 5.79 -16.26
CA ASN A 157 0.77 4.52 -16.29
C ASN A 157 2.28 4.76 -16.48
N ILE A 158 3.01 4.71 -15.37
CA ILE A 158 4.48 4.87 -15.32
C ILE A 158 5.16 3.57 -15.74
N GLU A 159 6.29 3.66 -16.46
CA GLU A 159 7.09 2.49 -16.83
C GLU A 159 7.89 1.94 -15.64
N ASP A 160 7.88 0.61 -15.48
CA ASP A 160 8.68 -0.06 -14.44
C ASP A 160 10.17 -0.03 -14.84
N ARG A 161 11.04 0.36 -13.91
CA ARG A 161 12.50 0.56 -14.15
C ARG A 161 13.22 -0.72 -14.60
N SER A 162 12.68 -1.91 -14.31
CA SER A 162 13.18 -3.19 -14.83
C SER A 162 13.13 -3.29 -16.37
N SER A 163 12.42 -2.39 -17.03
CA SER A 163 12.40 -2.26 -18.50
C SER A 163 13.59 -1.49 -19.07
N LEU A 164 14.28 -0.67 -18.26
CA LEU A 164 15.44 0.14 -18.67
C LEU A 164 16.76 -0.60 -18.51
N ALA A 165 16.95 -1.36 -17.42
CA ALA A 165 18.17 -2.17 -17.20
C ALA A 165 18.35 -3.29 -18.26
N ALA A 166 17.27 -3.70 -18.93
CA ALA A 166 17.30 -4.70 -19.98
C ALA A 166 17.59 -4.12 -21.38
N GLN A 167 17.73 -2.79 -21.54
CA GLN A 167 18.15 -2.19 -22.82
C GLN A 167 19.68 -2.18 -22.99
N THR A 168 20.43 -2.45 -21.92
CA THR A 168 21.90 -2.53 -21.96
C THR A 168 22.43 -3.94 -22.24
N ASP A 169 21.58 -4.97 -22.30
CA ASP A 169 21.94 -6.31 -22.78
C ASP A 169 21.39 -6.50 -24.20
N GLU A 170 22.27 -6.60 -25.21
CA GLU A 170 21.97 -6.81 -26.64
C GLU A 170 21.39 -8.21 -26.97
N GLY A 171 20.65 -8.83 -26.05
CA GLY A 171 19.97 -10.12 -26.24
C GLY A 171 18.51 -9.95 -26.61
N THR A 172 18.02 -10.70 -27.60
CA THR A 172 16.58 -10.83 -27.87
C THR A 172 15.84 -11.22 -26.58
N PRO A 173 14.80 -10.50 -26.13
CA PRO A 173 14.20 -10.74 -24.83
C PRO A 173 13.45 -12.09 -24.84
N ASP A 174 14.06 -13.11 -24.24
CA ASP A 174 13.39 -14.39 -24.03
C ASP A 174 12.21 -14.19 -23.07
N ARG A 175 11.00 -14.36 -23.59
CA ARG A 175 9.74 -14.27 -22.82
C ARG A 175 9.69 -15.28 -21.67
N ARG A 176 10.57 -16.28 -21.63
CA ARG A 176 10.69 -17.31 -20.57
C ARG A 176 11.61 -16.88 -19.42
N CYS A 177 12.36 -15.78 -19.55
CA CYS A 177 13.24 -15.29 -18.51
C CYS A 177 12.45 -14.79 -17.29
N VAL A 178 12.97 -15.08 -16.10
CA VAL A 178 12.46 -14.63 -14.80
C VAL A 178 12.28 -13.10 -14.80
N ASP A 179 13.24 -12.36 -15.39
CA ASP A 179 13.26 -10.89 -15.45
C ASP A 179 12.14 -10.28 -16.31
N TYR A 180 11.68 -10.99 -17.34
CA TYR A 180 10.56 -10.52 -18.18
C TYR A 180 9.24 -10.52 -17.40
N SER A 181 9.08 -11.47 -16.46
CA SER A 181 7.85 -11.63 -15.71
C SER A 181 7.64 -10.56 -14.61
N PHE A 182 8.68 -9.82 -14.25
CA PHE A 182 8.67 -8.77 -13.22
C PHE A 182 8.46 -7.34 -13.77
N LYS A 183 8.30 -7.15 -15.09
CA LYS A 183 8.15 -5.83 -15.74
C LYS A 183 6.83 -5.08 -15.51
N LEU A 184 5.86 -5.69 -14.81
CA LEU A 184 4.53 -5.08 -14.54
C LEU A 184 4.15 -5.13 -13.06
N LYS A 185 5.08 -5.46 -12.18
CA LYS A 185 4.75 -5.76 -10.78
C LYS A 185 4.34 -4.50 -10.01
N GLU A 186 5.11 -3.42 -10.13
CA GLU A 186 4.80 -2.16 -9.44
C GLU A 186 3.51 -1.55 -10.01
N ALA A 187 3.37 -1.54 -11.35
CA ALA A 187 2.15 -1.08 -12.01
C ALA A 187 0.91 -1.90 -11.60
N LYS A 188 1.04 -3.22 -11.42
CA LYS A 188 -0.05 -4.09 -10.95
C LYS A 188 -0.51 -3.72 -9.54
N GLU A 189 0.42 -3.58 -8.60
CA GLU A 189 0.12 -3.25 -7.20
C GLU A 189 -0.53 -1.86 -7.09
N ASP A 190 0.04 -0.88 -7.78
CA ASP A 190 -0.46 0.50 -7.79
C ASP A 190 -1.88 0.58 -8.37
N PHE A 191 -2.06 0.02 -9.58
CA PHE A 191 -3.37 0.05 -10.24
C PHE A 191 -4.42 -0.75 -9.46
N THR A 192 -4.04 -1.86 -8.82
CA THR A 192 -4.95 -2.65 -7.96
C THR A 192 -5.51 -1.81 -6.81
N ARG A 193 -4.66 -1.04 -6.12
CA ARG A 193 -5.09 -0.14 -5.03
C ARG A 193 -6.00 0.97 -5.56
N PHE A 194 -5.59 1.61 -6.66
CA PHE A 194 -6.37 2.65 -7.31
C PHE A 194 -7.79 2.17 -7.70
N VAL A 195 -7.92 1.03 -8.39
CA VAL A 195 -9.24 0.56 -8.82
C VAL A 195 -10.14 0.16 -7.65
N ARG A 196 -9.58 -0.39 -6.57
CA ARG A 196 -10.36 -0.71 -5.35
C ARG A 196 -10.87 0.55 -4.67
N PHE A 197 -10.03 1.58 -4.58
CA PHE A 197 -10.39 2.88 -4.03
C PHE A 197 -11.53 3.54 -4.82
N VAL A 198 -11.39 3.68 -6.15
CA VAL A 198 -12.38 4.41 -6.98
C VAL A 198 -13.70 3.66 -7.19
N THR A 199 -13.69 2.33 -7.02
CA THR A 199 -14.92 1.50 -7.10
C THR A 199 -15.59 1.30 -5.74
N GLY A 200 -14.96 1.68 -4.64
CA GLY A 200 -15.45 1.40 -3.29
C GLY A 200 -15.46 -0.09 -2.93
N THR A 201 -14.73 -0.94 -3.66
CA THR A 201 -14.68 -2.39 -3.37
C THR A 201 -13.82 -2.69 -2.13
N ASP A 202 -12.99 -1.75 -1.68
CA ASP A 202 -12.27 -1.83 -0.39
C ASP A 202 -13.20 -1.79 0.83
N VAL A 203 -14.48 -1.45 0.65
CA VAL A 203 -15.48 -1.35 1.74
C VAL A 203 -15.93 -2.75 2.23
N GLY A 204 -15.45 -3.84 1.60
CA GLY A 204 -15.76 -5.22 1.99
C GLY A 204 -14.77 -5.89 2.96
N HIS A 205 -13.69 -5.22 3.37
CA HIS A 205 -12.73 -5.77 4.34
C HIS A 205 -12.59 -4.94 5.62
N THR A 206 -13.46 -3.95 5.85
CA THR A 206 -13.44 -3.11 7.04
C THR A 206 -14.33 -3.66 8.15
N SER A 207 -13.96 -4.81 8.72
CA SER A 207 -13.86 -4.85 10.18
C SER A 207 -12.39 -4.57 10.44
N TYR A 208 -12.04 -3.52 11.19
CA TYR A 208 -10.64 -3.33 11.61
C TYR A 208 -10.23 -4.58 12.39
N ASP A 209 -9.48 -5.48 11.74
CA ASP A 209 -9.29 -6.82 12.27
C ASP A 209 -8.24 -6.83 13.39
N SER A 210 -7.39 -5.82 13.36
CA SER A 210 -6.48 -5.44 14.44
C SER A 210 -6.23 -3.93 14.34
N PRO A 211 -6.66 -3.10 15.32
CA PRO A 211 -6.41 -1.65 15.30
C PRO A 211 -4.91 -1.30 15.40
N PHE A 212 -4.06 -2.29 15.64
CA PHE A 212 -2.62 -2.15 15.64
C PHE A 212 -2.04 -2.09 14.21
N VAL A 213 -2.73 -2.59 13.20
CA VAL A 213 -2.24 -2.64 11.81
C VAL A 213 -2.32 -1.26 11.15
N LEU A 214 -1.17 -0.73 10.74
CA LEU A 214 -1.05 0.62 10.19
C LEU A 214 -1.81 0.86 8.89
N LEU A 215 -1.77 -0.11 7.97
CA LEU A 215 -2.42 0.02 6.67
C LEU A 215 -3.95 -0.10 6.76
N GLU A 216 -4.47 -0.74 7.82
CA GLU A 216 -5.90 -0.89 8.04
C GLU A 216 -6.49 0.33 8.76
N THR A 217 -5.68 1.09 9.50
CA THR A 217 -6.16 2.24 10.29
C THR A 217 -5.77 3.58 9.63
N PRO A 218 -6.75 4.38 9.16
CA PRO A 218 -6.50 5.69 8.56
C PRO A 218 -5.61 6.59 9.44
N PRO A 219 -4.68 7.38 8.85
CA PRO A 219 -3.79 8.27 9.59
C PRO A 219 -4.45 9.22 10.59
N GLU A 220 -5.68 9.67 10.34
CA GLU A 220 -6.42 10.58 11.22
C GLU A 220 -7.03 9.91 12.45
N LEU A 221 -7.06 8.57 12.49
CA LEU A 221 -7.50 7.79 13.66
C LEU A 221 -6.32 7.31 14.53
N ARG A 222 -5.10 7.73 14.19
CA ARG A 222 -3.85 7.36 14.87
C ARG A 222 -3.21 8.60 15.50
N SER A 223 -2.47 8.40 16.57
CA SER A 223 -1.79 9.50 17.28
C SER A 223 -0.41 9.81 16.71
N TYR A 224 -0.11 11.11 16.66
CA TYR A 224 1.12 11.73 16.15
C TYR A 224 1.47 11.35 14.71
N THR A 225 0.52 11.34 13.78
CA THR A 225 0.80 11.03 12.38
C THR A 225 1.41 12.20 11.60
N HIS A 226 2.27 11.90 10.62
CA HIS A 226 3.00 12.91 9.85
C HIS A 226 2.72 12.82 8.34
N ALA A 227 2.72 13.95 7.64
CA ALA A 227 2.62 14.02 6.19
C ALA A 227 3.90 14.64 5.61
N ILE A 228 4.63 13.92 4.75
CA ILE A 228 5.82 14.48 4.10
C ILE A 228 5.37 15.52 3.09
N PHE A 229 5.75 16.77 3.29
CA PHE A 229 5.38 17.89 2.44
C PHE A 229 6.35 18.03 1.27
N VAL A 230 5.83 17.90 0.05
CA VAL A 230 6.56 17.98 -1.21
C VAL A 230 5.89 19.00 -2.12
N ARG A 231 6.65 19.95 -2.67
CA ARG A 231 6.09 20.88 -3.67
C ARG A 231 6.12 20.27 -5.06
N SER A 232 5.16 20.66 -5.89
CA SER A 232 5.12 20.23 -7.28
C SER A 232 6.31 20.78 -8.08
N SER A 233 6.82 21.95 -7.72
CA SER A 233 8.06 22.53 -8.26
C SER A 233 9.29 21.67 -7.96
N ASP A 234 9.47 21.22 -6.73
CA ASP A 234 10.60 20.35 -6.32
C ASP A 234 10.65 19.05 -7.14
N LEU A 235 9.47 18.47 -7.45
CA LEU A 235 9.38 17.27 -8.30
C LEU A 235 9.69 17.55 -9.77
N LEU A 236 9.38 18.75 -10.28
CA LEU A 236 9.71 19.14 -11.66
C LEU A 236 11.20 19.42 -11.84
N GLU A 237 11.85 19.91 -10.79
CA GLU A 237 13.28 20.23 -10.76
C GLU A 237 14.14 19.00 -10.41
N ASP A 238 13.53 17.82 -10.24
CA ASP A 238 14.17 16.56 -9.83
C ASP A 238 14.99 16.68 -8.52
N THR A 239 14.60 17.59 -7.62
CA THR A 239 15.29 17.83 -6.33
C THR A 239 14.81 16.92 -5.20
N VAL A 240 13.89 16.01 -5.50
CA VAL A 240 13.30 15.06 -4.54
C VAL A 240 13.75 13.64 -4.86
N LYS A 241 14.51 13.04 -3.94
CA LYS A 241 14.89 11.62 -4.05
C LYS A 241 13.73 10.76 -3.56
N ILE A 242 12.73 10.55 -4.43
CA ILE A 242 11.48 9.84 -4.10
C ILE A 242 11.71 8.48 -3.39
N PRO A 243 12.64 7.61 -3.82
CA PRO A 243 12.86 6.32 -3.14
C PRO A 243 13.36 6.45 -1.70
N GLU A 244 13.89 7.61 -1.30
CA GLU A 244 14.36 7.88 0.06
C GLU A 244 13.26 8.45 0.96
N LEU A 245 12.09 8.81 0.43
CA LEU A 245 10.95 9.27 1.23
C LEU A 245 10.28 8.15 2.04
N GLU A 246 10.74 6.90 1.90
CA GLU A 246 10.28 5.78 2.70
C GLU A 246 10.44 6.07 4.20
N SER A 247 9.48 5.62 5.02
CA SER A 247 9.47 5.75 6.50
C SER A 247 9.46 7.17 7.09
N GLY A 248 9.47 8.22 6.26
CA GLY A 248 9.44 9.62 6.72
C GLY A 248 8.06 10.16 7.09
N GLY A 249 6.98 9.41 6.85
CA GLY A 249 5.62 9.85 7.15
C GLY A 249 4.52 8.81 6.88
N ASP A 250 3.34 9.12 7.39
CA ASP A 250 2.10 8.35 7.28
C ASP A 250 1.30 8.70 6.03
N ALA A 251 1.56 9.86 5.44
CA ALA A 251 1.02 10.35 4.18
C ALA A 251 2.09 11.17 3.43
N ILE A 252 1.86 11.45 2.15
CA ILE A 252 2.61 12.48 1.41
C ILE A 252 1.65 13.59 1.02
N GLU A 253 2.01 14.83 1.36
CA GLU A 253 1.32 16.03 0.91
C GLU A 253 2.01 16.58 -0.34
N LEU A 254 1.33 16.50 -1.48
CA LEU A 254 1.73 17.17 -2.73
C LEU A 254 1.10 18.56 -2.75
N CYS A 255 1.92 19.59 -2.53
CA CYS A 255 1.54 20.98 -2.62
C CYS A 255 1.65 21.46 -4.07
N VAL A 256 0.52 21.77 -4.70
CA VAL A 256 0.44 22.32 -6.06
C VAL A 256 0.73 23.82 -6.02
N ASP A 257 1.92 24.18 -6.43
CA ASP A 257 2.45 25.55 -6.35
C ASP A 257 2.80 26.16 -7.72
N ARG A 258 2.77 25.36 -8.80
CA ARG A 258 2.89 25.83 -10.18
C ARG A 258 1.58 25.66 -10.95
N TRP A 259 1.01 26.77 -11.38
CA TRP A 259 -0.27 26.81 -12.10
C TRP A 259 0.01 27.05 -13.58
N GLY A 260 -0.57 26.24 -14.47
CA GLY A 260 -0.32 26.35 -15.91
C GLY A 260 -1.21 25.44 -16.75
N VAL A 261 -1.09 25.52 -18.07
CA VAL A 261 -1.88 24.72 -19.02
C VAL A 261 -1.60 23.22 -18.86
N ASP A 262 -0.35 22.86 -18.61
CA ASP A 262 0.09 21.47 -18.46
C ASP A 262 -0.06 20.91 -17.05
N MET A 263 -0.56 21.72 -16.11
CA MET A 263 -0.70 21.37 -14.70
C MET A 263 -1.46 20.06 -14.47
N ALA A 264 -2.53 19.81 -15.23
CA ALA A 264 -3.26 18.55 -15.14
C ALA A 264 -2.37 17.35 -15.51
N ALA A 265 -1.62 17.43 -16.61
CA ALA A 265 -0.72 16.34 -17.00
C ALA A 265 0.41 16.14 -15.97
N THR A 266 0.98 17.24 -15.47
CA THR A 266 2.02 17.24 -14.43
C THR A 266 1.52 16.63 -13.11
N MET A 267 0.34 17.04 -12.64
CA MET A 267 -0.28 16.48 -11.43
C MET A 267 -0.54 14.98 -11.57
N SER A 268 -1.10 14.53 -12.71
CA SER A 268 -1.30 13.12 -13.00
C SER A 268 -0.01 12.30 -12.88
N LYS A 269 1.09 12.84 -13.43
CA LYS A 269 2.42 12.21 -13.37
C LYS A 269 2.98 12.20 -11.94
N HIS A 270 2.97 13.33 -11.24
CA HIS A 270 3.48 13.43 -9.86
C HIS A 270 2.72 12.55 -8.87
N VAL A 271 1.39 12.56 -8.91
CA VAL A 271 0.58 11.70 -8.03
C VAL A 271 0.90 10.24 -8.29
N SER A 272 1.04 9.83 -9.55
CA SER A 272 1.37 8.45 -9.89
C SER A 272 2.79 8.07 -9.43
N LEU A 273 3.76 8.98 -9.55
CA LEU A 273 5.14 8.76 -9.07
C LEU A 273 5.15 8.55 -7.55
N LEU A 274 4.51 9.45 -6.81
CA LEU A 274 4.43 9.37 -5.35
C LEU A 274 3.66 8.13 -4.89
N ARG A 275 2.52 7.81 -5.54
CA ARG A 275 1.69 6.65 -5.19
C ARG A 275 2.43 5.33 -5.37
N ARG A 276 3.21 5.22 -6.44
CA ARG A 276 4.01 4.03 -6.75
C ARG A 276 5.15 3.84 -5.76
N SER A 277 5.87 4.90 -5.41
CA SER A 277 7.04 4.81 -4.53
C SER A 277 6.71 4.78 -3.05
N ALA A 278 5.82 5.64 -2.57
CA ALA A 278 5.64 5.83 -1.13
C ALA A 278 4.75 4.78 -0.48
N ARG A 279 3.82 4.17 -1.23
CA ARG A 279 2.79 3.25 -0.71
C ARG A 279 2.07 3.79 0.54
N THR A 280 1.85 5.10 0.62
CA THR A 280 1.09 5.80 1.66
C THR A 280 -0.02 6.64 1.01
N PRO A 281 -1.05 7.04 1.77
CA PRO A 281 -2.05 8.00 1.32
C PRO A 281 -1.45 9.31 0.82
N ILE A 282 -2.09 9.92 -0.18
CA ILE A 282 -1.71 11.21 -0.75
C ILE A 282 -2.71 12.29 -0.31
N ILE A 283 -2.17 13.43 0.11
CA ILE A 283 -2.89 14.68 0.36
C ILE A 283 -2.53 15.62 -0.80
N ILE A 284 -3.51 16.15 -1.51
CA ILE A 284 -3.29 17.29 -2.42
C ILE A 284 -3.61 18.57 -1.67
N SER A 285 -2.66 19.51 -1.63
CA SER A 285 -2.89 20.88 -1.20
C SER A 285 -2.52 21.85 -2.31
N ILE A 286 -2.98 23.09 -2.19
CA ILE A 286 -2.81 24.11 -3.23
C ILE A 286 -2.22 25.35 -2.57
N ASP A 287 -1.06 25.79 -3.06
CA ASP A 287 -0.46 27.04 -2.62
C ASP A 287 -1.07 28.20 -3.41
N THR A 288 -1.83 29.04 -2.70
CA THR A 288 -2.42 30.26 -3.26
C THR A 288 -1.49 31.47 -3.12
N SER A 289 -0.41 31.36 -2.35
CA SER A 289 0.57 32.44 -2.16
C SER A 289 1.64 32.47 -3.26
N SER A 290 1.91 31.33 -3.90
CA SER A 290 2.89 31.16 -4.96
C SER A 290 2.36 31.45 -6.36
N THR A 291 1.21 32.14 -6.49
CA THR A 291 0.65 32.45 -7.81
C THR A 291 1.65 33.28 -8.63
N GLY A 292 2.36 32.62 -9.56
CA GLY A 292 2.98 33.27 -10.72
C GLY A 292 1.96 33.99 -11.63
N ILE A 293 0.67 33.95 -11.27
CA ILE A 293 -0.42 34.76 -11.83
C ILE A 293 -0.35 36.22 -11.33
N ALA A 294 0.51 36.54 -10.36
CA ALA A 294 0.78 37.92 -9.91
C ALA A 294 1.80 38.70 -10.79
N GLN A 295 1.95 38.33 -12.07
CA GLN A 295 2.64 39.18 -13.07
C GLN A 295 1.73 39.68 -14.21
N GLY A 296 0.41 39.49 -14.10
CA GLY A 296 -0.55 40.09 -15.04
C GLY A 296 -1.91 40.34 -14.41
N ASN A 297 -2.65 41.34 -14.94
CA ASN A 297 -3.98 41.83 -14.52
C ASN A 297 -5.10 40.75 -14.49
N SER A 298 -4.94 39.67 -13.73
CA SER A 298 -5.92 38.59 -13.62
C SER A 298 -6.95 38.94 -12.55
N SER A 299 -8.24 38.82 -12.88
CA SER A 299 -9.32 39.07 -11.92
C SER A 299 -9.40 37.98 -10.85
N ALA A 300 -9.93 38.30 -9.67
CA ALA A 300 -10.17 37.33 -8.60
C ALA A 300 -11.00 36.11 -9.06
N SER A 301 -11.93 36.33 -10.01
CA SER A 301 -12.75 35.26 -10.60
C SER A 301 -11.92 34.25 -11.41
N GLN A 302 -10.90 34.69 -12.13
CA GLN A 302 -10.02 33.82 -12.92
C GLN A 302 -9.13 32.96 -12.02
N VAL A 303 -8.60 33.53 -10.95
CA VAL A 303 -7.80 32.81 -9.95
C VAL A 303 -8.66 31.74 -9.27
N SER A 304 -9.89 32.07 -8.87
CA SER A 304 -10.81 31.12 -8.25
C SER A 304 -11.20 29.99 -9.23
N ASN A 305 -11.45 30.30 -10.50
CA ASN A 305 -11.72 29.28 -11.52
C ASN A 305 -10.52 28.34 -11.74
N ALA A 306 -9.30 28.88 -11.77
CA ALA A 306 -8.08 28.08 -11.87
C ALA A 306 -7.90 27.18 -10.63
N TYR A 307 -8.15 27.71 -9.44
CA TYR A 307 -8.13 26.96 -8.19
C TYR A 307 -9.07 25.76 -8.24
N PHE A 308 -10.35 25.97 -8.63
CA PHE A 308 -11.31 24.86 -8.70
C PHE A 308 -11.05 23.89 -9.87
N ALA A 309 -10.34 24.31 -10.92
CA ALA A 309 -9.85 23.39 -11.95
C ALA A 309 -8.78 22.44 -11.37
N ILE A 310 -7.90 22.93 -10.49
CA ILE A 310 -6.94 22.11 -9.75
C ILE A 310 -7.67 21.12 -8.83
N VAL A 311 -8.65 21.61 -8.07
CA VAL A 311 -9.48 20.79 -7.18
C VAL A 311 -10.19 19.69 -7.98
N GLU A 312 -10.88 20.03 -9.06
CA GLU A 312 -11.59 19.06 -9.89
C GLU A 312 -10.61 18.01 -10.42
N HIS A 313 -9.42 18.43 -10.87
CA HIS A 313 -8.40 17.52 -11.35
C HIS A 313 -7.86 16.61 -10.23
N GLY A 314 -7.57 17.16 -9.04
CA GLY A 314 -7.16 16.37 -7.88
C GLY A 314 -8.16 15.28 -7.50
N LEU A 315 -9.47 15.57 -7.55
CA LEU A 315 -10.52 14.58 -7.34
C LEU A 315 -10.54 13.49 -8.43
N ARG A 316 -10.20 13.81 -9.69
CA ARG A 316 -10.07 12.81 -10.77
C ARG A 316 -8.93 11.83 -10.53
N LEU A 317 -7.87 12.25 -9.83
CA LEU A 317 -6.72 11.40 -9.54
C LEU A 317 -7.02 10.33 -8.49
N GLY A 318 -8.15 10.42 -7.77
CA GLY A 318 -8.53 9.46 -6.75
C GLY A 318 -7.52 9.40 -5.61
N VAL A 319 -7.13 10.56 -5.08
CA VAL A 319 -6.30 10.66 -3.87
C VAL A 319 -7.13 10.50 -2.61
N GLU A 320 -6.51 10.07 -1.52
CA GLU A 320 -7.20 9.82 -0.25
C GLU A 320 -7.66 11.11 0.42
N TYR A 321 -6.88 12.20 0.30
CA TYR A 321 -7.20 13.50 0.90
C TYR A 321 -6.98 14.66 -0.08
N LEU A 322 -7.81 15.69 0.05
CA LEU A 322 -7.65 16.96 -0.67
C LEU A 322 -7.96 18.13 0.26
N ALA A 323 -7.03 19.08 0.37
CA ALA A 323 -7.18 20.28 1.18
C ALA A 323 -7.84 21.42 0.38
N LEU A 324 -8.96 21.94 0.88
CA LEU A 324 -9.70 23.06 0.31
C LEU A 324 -9.56 24.30 1.17
N ASP A 325 -9.18 25.42 0.57
CA ASP A 325 -9.10 26.72 1.25
C ASP A 325 -10.50 27.26 1.51
N LEU A 326 -10.84 27.45 2.78
CA LEU A 326 -12.13 27.96 3.24
C LEU A 326 -12.33 29.46 2.95
N ASN A 327 -11.31 30.16 2.42
CA ASN A 327 -11.50 31.50 1.86
C ASN A 327 -12.23 31.52 0.51
N GLN A 328 -12.32 30.38 -0.18
CA GLN A 328 -12.95 30.31 -1.49
C GLN A 328 -14.47 30.40 -1.42
N ASP A 329 -15.12 30.56 -2.57
CA ASP A 329 -16.57 30.67 -2.65
C ASP A 329 -17.28 29.42 -2.08
N ARG A 330 -18.23 29.65 -1.17
CA ARG A 330 -18.95 28.58 -0.46
C ARG A 330 -19.72 27.65 -1.38
N SER A 331 -20.27 28.16 -2.49
CA SER A 331 -21.03 27.33 -3.44
C SER A 331 -20.11 26.37 -4.19
N GLN A 332 -18.92 26.83 -4.57
CA GLN A 332 -17.90 26.00 -5.22
C GLN A 332 -17.29 24.97 -4.26
N ILE A 333 -17.04 25.34 -2.99
CA ILE A 333 -16.62 24.39 -1.94
C ILE A 333 -17.66 23.28 -1.77
N SER A 334 -18.95 23.66 -1.66
CA SER A 334 -20.05 22.70 -1.52
C SER A 334 -20.14 21.74 -2.71
N GLU A 335 -19.93 22.26 -3.92
CA GLU A 335 -19.90 21.43 -5.14
C GLU A 335 -18.70 20.46 -5.18
N ALA A 336 -17.51 20.90 -4.75
CA ALA A 336 -16.34 20.04 -4.63
C ALA A 336 -16.58 18.91 -3.62
N ILE A 337 -17.16 19.22 -2.45
CA ILE A 337 -17.51 18.23 -1.42
C ILE A 337 -18.56 17.24 -1.96
N ARG A 338 -19.56 17.73 -2.69
CA ARG A 338 -20.61 16.88 -3.30
C ARG A 338 -20.04 15.90 -4.35
N THR A 339 -19.00 16.30 -5.08
CA THR A 339 -18.42 15.52 -6.17
C THR A 339 -17.16 14.73 -5.78
N ARG A 340 -16.74 14.77 -4.50
CA ARG A 340 -15.48 14.21 -3.99
C ARG A 340 -15.30 12.69 -4.17
N GLY A 341 -16.39 11.94 -4.24
CA GLY A 341 -16.34 10.47 -4.26
C GLY A 341 -15.72 9.91 -2.97
N GLY A 342 -14.70 9.07 -3.10
CA GLY A 342 -13.97 8.47 -1.97
C GLY A 342 -12.96 9.41 -1.28
N THR A 343 -12.58 10.51 -1.91
CA THR A 343 -11.59 11.46 -1.35
C THR A 343 -12.15 12.18 -0.13
N LYS A 344 -11.37 12.25 0.96
CA LYS A 344 -11.68 13.02 2.17
C LYS A 344 -11.25 14.47 1.99
N ILE A 345 -12.14 15.41 2.31
CA ILE A 345 -11.87 16.84 2.20
C ILE A 345 -11.35 17.37 3.54
N ILE A 346 -10.20 18.04 3.50
CA ILE A 346 -9.62 18.79 4.60
C ILE A 346 -9.99 20.27 4.40
N GLY A 347 -10.91 20.79 5.21
CA GLY A 347 -11.25 22.22 5.19
C GLY A 347 -10.12 23.03 5.83
N GLN A 348 -9.38 23.78 5.03
CA GLN A 348 -8.17 24.48 5.44
C GLN A 348 -8.37 25.98 5.59
N ARG A 349 -7.78 26.56 6.63
CA ARG A 349 -7.62 28.01 6.79
C ARG A 349 -6.20 28.33 7.24
N ILE A 350 -5.58 29.32 6.61
CA ILE A 350 -4.31 29.90 7.05
C ILE A 350 -4.59 31.32 7.54
N PHE A 351 -4.29 31.60 8.79
CA PHE A 351 -4.41 32.91 9.43
C PHE A 351 -3.06 33.62 9.38
N GLU A 352 -3.00 34.78 8.73
CA GLU A 352 -1.84 35.66 8.81
C GLU A 352 -1.69 36.26 10.21
N ALA A 353 -0.50 36.75 10.55
CA ALA A 353 -0.26 37.37 11.86
C ALA A 353 -1.16 38.60 12.12
N SER A 354 -1.61 39.29 11.07
CA SER A 354 -2.52 40.43 11.15
C SER A 354 -4.00 40.04 11.26
N ALA A 355 -4.34 38.75 11.16
CA ALA A 355 -5.73 38.30 11.20
C ALA A 355 -6.33 38.51 12.61
N PRO A 356 -7.56 39.06 12.71
CA PRO A 356 -8.22 39.33 14.00
C PRO A 356 -8.62 38.04 14.74
N GLU A 357 -8.81 36.93 14.03
CA GLU A 357 -9.21 35.65 14.61
C GLU A 357 -8.02 34.97 15.30
N THR A 358 -7.98 35.04 16.63
CA THR A 358 -6.99 34.30 17.44
C THR A 358 -7.49 32.89 17.76
N TRP A 359 -6.61 32.00 18.21
CA TRP A 359 -6.98 30.63 18.64
C TRP A 359 -8.06 30.60 19.73
N GLU A 360 -8.07 31.60 20.61
CA GLU A 360 -9.04 31.68 21.72
C GLU A 360 -10.34 32.39 21.31
N SER A 361 -10.38 33.01 20.13
CA SER A 361 -11.55 33.75 19.66
C SER A 361 -12.72 32.83 19.32
N GLN A 362 -13.94 33.31 19.57
CA GLN A 362 -15.15 32.61 19.13
C GLN A 362 -15.24 32.52 17.61
N ALA A 363 -14.74 33.53 16.88
CA ALA A 363 -14.69 33.52 15.42
C ALA A 363 -13.90 32.33 14.85
N CYS A 364 -12.74 31.99 15.43
CA CYS A 364 -11.97 30.82 15.01
C CYS A 364 -12.75 29.51 15.22
N PHE A 365 -13.49 29.41 16.33
CA PHE A 365 -14.33 28.25 16.61
C PHE A 365 -15.57 28.17 15.70
N ASP A 366 -16.20 29.30 15.39
CA ASP A 366 -17.34 29.35 14.47
C ASP A 366 -16.94 28.92 13.05
N LEU A 367 -15.71 29.24 12.62
CA LEU A 367 -15.14 28.74 11.35
C LEU A 367 -14.97 27.22 11.34
N TYR A 368 -14.62 26.60 12.48
CA TYR A 368 -14.56 25.14 12.60
C TYR A 368 -15.95 24.52 12.41
N LEU A 369 -16.96 25.05 13.10
CA LEU A 369 -18.36 24.60 12.97
C LEU A 369 -18.90 24.82 11.55
N GLU A 370 -18.47 25.91 10.88
CA GLU A 370 -18.82 26.14 9.48
C GLU A 370 -18.21 25.08 8.57
N ALA A 371 -16.93 24.73 8.74
CA ALA A 371 -16.27 23.70 7.95
C ALA A 371 -16.94 22.32 8.15
N GLU A 372 -17.35 22.01 9.38
CA GLU A 372 -18.17 20.83 9.68
C GLU A 372 -19.53 20.87 8.95
N LYS A 373 -20.23 22.00 9.01
CA LYS A 373 -21.53 22.19 8.34
C LYS A 373 -21.44 22.06 6.82
N LEU A 374 -20.32 22.48 6.22
CA LEU A 374 -20.04 22.29 4.79
C LEU A 374 -19.83 20.81 4.43
N GLY A 375 -19.58 19.94 5.41
CA GLY A 375 -19.34 18.52 5.23
C GLY A 375 -17.88 18.17 4.98
N CYS A 376 -16.92 18.95 5.51
CA CYS A 376 -15.50 18.58 5.53
C CYS A 376 -15.29 17.35 6.43
N GLN A 377 -14.40 16.44 6.04
CA GLN A 377 -14.08 15.24 6.84
C GLN A 377 -13.01 15.53 7.89
N LEU A 378 -12.16 16.52 7.65
CA LEU A 378 -11.14 17.02 8.57
C LEU A 378 -11.10 18.55 8.48
N VAL A 379 -10.58 19.21 9.52
CA VAL A 379 -10.37 20.66 9.52
C VAL A 379 -8.91 20.96 9.82
N ARG A 380 -8.26 21.81 9.01
CA ARG A 380 -6.85 22.20 9.15
C ARG A 380 -6.69 23.70 9.31
N PHE A 381 -6.38 24.16 10.51
CA PHE A 381 -6.12 25.57 10.80
C PHE A 381 -4.65 25.82 11.07
N LEU A 382 -4.06 26.76 10.36
CA LEU A 382 -2.67 27.14 10.47
C LEU A 382 -2.59 28.62 10.83
N ARG A 383 -1.71 29.03 11.76
CA ARG A 383 -1.53 30.46 12.07
C ARG A 383 -0.07 30.87 11.97
N VAL A 384 0.22 31.95 11.27
CA VAL A 384 1.53 32.60 11.30
C VAL A 384 1.62 33.44 12.57
N ILE A 385 2.64 33.18 13.39
CA ILE A 385 2.82 33.84 14.69
C ILE A 385 4.07 34.72 14.71
N THR A 386 4.08 35.69 15.62
CA THR A 386 5.25 36.56 15.86
C THR A 386 5.92 36.30 17.21
N ALA A 387 5.24 35.59 18.12
CA ALA A 387 5.73 35.28 19.47
C ALA A 387 5.54 33.79 19.83
N ARG A 388 6.50 33.19 20.55
CA ARG A 388 6.48 31.74 20.86
C ARG A 388 5.39 31.35 21.84
N GLU A 389 4.95 32.29 22.67
CA GLU A 389 3.95 32.13 23.72
C GLU A 389 2.58 31.76 23.13
N GLU A 390 2.32 32.14 21.87
CA GLU A 390 1.09 31.81 21.13
C GLU A 390 0.92 30.29 20.90
N ASN A 391 1.97 29.48 21.04
CA ASN A 391 1.88 28.01 20.90
C ASN A 391 0.96 27.36 21.94
N ALA A 392 0.87 27.92 23.15
CA ALA A 392 0.00 27.39 24.20
C ALA A 392 -1.49 27.58 23.88
N ALA A 393 -1.84 28.60 23.08
CA ALA A 393 -3.23 28.90 22.72
C ALA A 393 -3.83 27.83 21.77
N VAL A 394 -2.99 27.17 20.97
CA VAL A 394 -3.41 26.07 20.08
C VAL A 394 -4.06 24.94 20.88
N VAL A 395 -3.48 24.57 22.02
CA VAL A 395 -3.97 23.48 22.88
C VAL A 395 -5.35 23.79 23.44
N LYS A 396 -5.61 25.05 23.81
CA LYS A 396 -6.93 25.47 24.30
C LYS A 396 -8.00 25.31 23.22
N PHE A 397 -7.67 25.68 21.98
CA PHE A 397 -8.56 25.50 20.83
C PHE A 397 -8.84 24.01 20.56
N THR A 398 -7.81 23.17 20.49
CA THR A 398 -7.99 21.73 20.24
C THR A 398 -8.80 21.06 21.35
N ASN A 399 -8.58 21.41 22.62
CA ASN A 399 -9.36 20.90 23.74
C ASN A 399 -10.82 21.33 23.66
N LYS A 400 -11.10 22.57 23.23
CA LYS A 400 -12.47 23.06 23.03
C LYS A 400 -13.20 22.26 21.96
N VAL A 401 -12.52 21.91 20.86
CA VAL A 401 -13.08 21.04 19.80
C VAL A 401 -13.30 19.62 20.32
N GLN A 402 -12.34 19.03 21.03
CA GLN A 402 -12.45 17.67 21.58
C GLN A 402 -13.52 17.53 22.68
N ALA A 403 -13.86 18.61 23.37
CA ALA A 403 -14.92 18.64 24.38
C ALA A 403 -16.34 18.68 23.78
N LEU A 404 -16.47 18.82 22.45
CA LEU A 404 -17.78 18.79 21.80
C LEU A 404 -18.42 17.39 21.89
N PRO A 405 -19.73 17.31 22.18
CA PRO A 405 -20.42 16.04 22.29
C PRO A 405 -20.78 15.48 20.91
N GLY A 406 -20.38 14.22 20.65
CA GLY A 406 -20.69 13.52 19.42
C GLY A 406 -19.46 13.32 18.55
N GLU A 407 -19.68 12.88 17.31
CA GLU A 407 -18.61 12.72 16.33
C GLU A 407 -18.45 14.02 15.54
N HIS A 408 -17.25 14.59 15.59
CA HIS A 408 -16.89 15.80 14.88
C HIS A 408 -15.64 15.58 14.02
N PRO A 409 -15.46 16.35 12.93
CA PRO A 409 -14.27 16.26 12.10
C PRO A 409 -12.97 16.43 12.92
N PRO A 410 -11.99 15.52 12.80
CA PRO A 410 -10.69 15.69 13.44
C PRO A 410 -10.01 16.99 13.05
N VAL A 411 -9.35 17.63 14.01
CA VAL A 411 -8.70 18.94 13.83
C VAL A 411 -7.18 18.81 13.74
N ILE A 412 -6.61 19.44 12.71
CA ILE A 412 -5.17 19.65 12.51
C ILE A 412 -4.93 21.13 12.80
N ALA A 413 -4.26 21.45 13.91
CA ALA A 413 -4.07 22.83 14.34
C ALA A 413 -2.65 23.06 14.84
N TYR A 414 -1.93 24.00 14.23
CA TYR A 414 -0.59 24.40 14.67
C TYR A 414 -0.20 25.77 14.14
N ASN A 415 0.82 26.36 14.74
CA ASN A 415 1.45 27.60 14.32
C ASN A 415 2.58 27.33 13.31
N VAL A 416 2.68 28.19 12.30
CA VAL A 416 3.59 28.06 11.17
C VAL A 416 4.90 28.81 11.43
N GLY A 417 6.00 28.31 10.84
CA GLY A 417 7.32 28.93 10.90
C GLY A 417 8.15 28.50 12.11
N SER A 418 9.36 29.07 12.21
CA SER A 418 10.39 28.63 13.16
C SER A 418 9.98 28.78 14.64
N LEU A 419 9.11 29.75 14.95
CA LEU A 419 8.55 29.98 16.27
C LEU A 419 7.39 29.02 16.60
N GLY A 420 6.72 28.49 15.58
CA GLY A 420 5.53 27.63 15.69
C GLY A 420 5.83 26.15 15.87
N ARG A 421 7.09 25.73 15.66
CA ARG A 421 7.55 24.33 15.70
C ARG A 421 7.09 23.57 16.95
N THR A 422 7.01 24.22 18.11
CA THR A 422 6.52 23.57 19.35
C THR A 422 5.08 23.08 19.18
N SER A 423 4.16 23.92 18.70
CA SER A 423 2.78 23.48 18.45
C SER A 423 2.68 22.43 17.34
N GLN A 424 3.58 22.50 16.33
CA GLN A 424 3.65 21.50 15.26
C GLN A 424 4.04 20.12 15.79
N VAL A 425 5.01 20.04 16.71
CA VAL A 425 5.42 18.77 17.36
C VAL A 425 4.25 18.12 18.11
N PHE A 426 3.43 18.92 18.80
CA PHE A 426 2.32 18.40 19.60
C PHE A 426 1.00 18.21 18.84
N ASN A 427 0.92 18.66 17.59
CA ASN A 427 -0.22 18.33 16.74
C ASN A 427 -0.28 16.81 16.50
N SER A 428 -1.46 16.23 16.71
CA SER A 428 -1.61 14.78 16.83
C SER A 428 -1.88 14.07 15.50
N ILE A 429 -2.37 14.76 14.47
CA ILE A 429 -2.78 14.11 13.23
C ILE A 429 -2.26 14.85 12.00
N LEU A 430 -1.73 14.10 11.03
CA LEU A 430 -1.29 14.58 9.73
C LEU A 430 -0.44 15.86 9.79
N THR A 431 0.46 15.94 10.78
CA THR A 431 1.40 17.05 10.92
C THR A 431 2.31 17.10 9.70
N PRO A 432 2.35 18.19 8.92
CA PRO A 432 3.25 18.25 7.78
C PRO A 432 4.69 18.35 8.26
N VAL A 433 5.59 17.62 7.62
CA VAL A 433 7.02 17.53 7.94
C VAL A 433 7.86 17.65 6.68
N THR A 434 9.12 18.07 6.83
CA THR A 434 10.10 17.99 5.75
C THR A 434 10.85 16.66 5.79
N HIS A 435 11.68 16.39 4.79
CA HIS A 435 12.52 15.20 4.72
C HIS A 435 13.91 15.54 4.18
N PRO A 436 15.01 14.93 4.69
CA PRO A 436 16.37 15.17 4.18
C PRO A 436 16.58 14.89 2.69
N ALA A 437 15.70 14.09 2.09
CA ALA A 437 15.71 13.74 0.67
C ALA A 437 15.09 14.82 -0.25
N ILE A 438 14.64 15.94 0.31
CA ILE A 438 14.04 17.07 -0.40
C ILE A 438 15.03 18.23 -0.35
N GLU A 439 15.66 18.55 -1.48
CA GLU A 439 16.56 19.67 -1.61
C GLU A 439 15.76 20.91 -2.03
N ARG A 440 15.52 21.83 -1.10
CA ARG A 440 14.72 23.05 -1.38
C ARG A 440 15.60 24.12 -2.01
N SER A 441 15.19 24.59 -3.19
CA SER A 441 15.84 25.68 -3.91
C SER A 441 15.50 27.07 -3.34
N SER A 442 14.40 27.20 -2.60
CA SER A 442 13.95 28.45 -1.99
C SER A 442 13.39 28.26 -0.56
N ASP A 443 13.62 29.25 0.31
CA ASP A 443 13.11 29.24 1.69
C ASP A 443 11.70 29.84 1.73
N ASN A 444 10.67 28.98 1.68
CA ASN A 444 9.30 29.39 1.98
C ASN A 444 9.04 29.24 3.48
N ARG A 445 8.85 30.38 4.16
CA ARG A 445 8.61 30.43 5.62
C ARG A 445 7.39 29.64 6.09
N ARG A 446 6.45 29.31 5.18
CA ARG A 446 5.26 28.52 5.49
C ARG A 446 5.49 27.02 5.46
N ASP A 447 6.57 26.59 4.82
CA ASP A 447 6.84 25.18 4.68
C ASP A 447 7.30 24.57 6.00
N PRO A 448 7.05 23.28 6.23
CA PRO A 448 7.51 22.62 7.45
C PRO A 448 9.03 22.61 7.51
N GLN A 449 9.56 22.81 8.71
CA GLN A 449 11.00 22.90 9.02
C GLN A 449 11.50 21.76 9.93
N ILE A 450 10.62 20.85 10.34
CA ILE A 450 10.96 19.71 11.18
C ILE A 450 10.75 18.42 10.40
N THR A 451 11.61 17.43 10.61
CA THR A 451 11.40 16.09 10.06
C THR A 451 10.47 15.27 10.96
N SER A 452 9.89 14.18 10.44
CA SER A 452 9.16 13.24 11.30
C SER A 452 10.04 12.67 12.40
N ARG A 453 11.33 12.45 12.14
CA ARG A 453 12.28 11.95 13.15
C ARG A 453 12.43 12.96 14.29
N ASP A 454 12.65 14.23 13.97
CA ASP A 454 12.82 15.29 14.98
C ASP A 454 11.55 15.48 15.81
N ALA A 455 10.37 15.44 15.15
CA ALA A 455 9.09 15.56 15.82
C ALA A 455 8.87 14.41 16.81
N VAL A 456 9.12 13.16 16.41
CA VAL A 456 9.03 12.00 17.31
C VAL A 456 10.04 12.11 18.44
N GLN A 457 11.28 12.44 18.14
CA GLN A 457 12.32 12.59 19.17
C GLN A 457 11.94 13.65 20.21
N ALA A 458 11.37 14.77 19.78
CA ALA A 458 10.87 15.80 20.68
C ALA A 458 9.70 15.32 21.56
N LEU A 459 8.82 14.45 21.05
CA LEU A 459 7.75 13.83 21.86
C LEU A 459 8.30 12.92 22.98
N PHE A 460 9.38 12.17 22.72
CA PHE A 460 10.07 11.41 23.77
C PHE A 460 10.79 12.32 24.76
N GLN A 461 11.47 13.37 24.27
CA GLN A 461 12.19 14.32 25.13
C GLN A 461 11.27 15.21 25.97
N SER A 462 10.00 15.33 25.58
CA SER A 462 8.96 16.07 26.31
C SER A 462 8.11 15.19 27.22
N TYR A 463 8.44 13.89 27.36
CA TYR A 463 7.70 12.93 28.21
C TYR A 463 6.24 12.73 27.79
N VAL A 464 5.91 13.02 26.54
CA VAL A 464 4.61 12.67 25.95
C VAL A 464 4.57 11.20 25.57
N LEU A 465 5.72 10.67 25.12
CA LEU A 465 5.95 9.25 24.84
C LEU A 465 7.10 8.74 25.71
N ASP A 466 7.03 7.46 26.08
CA ASP A 466 7.98 6.84 27.00
C ASP A 466 8.95 5.90 26.29
N PRO A 467 10.24 5.89 26.66
CA PRO A 467 11.17 4.83 26.28
C PRO A 467 10.64 3.46 26.70
N LEU A 468 10.62 2.49 25.77
CA LEU A 468 10.07 1.15 26.01
C LEU A 468 11.13 0.09 25.69
N LYS A 469 10.99 -1.06 26.34
CA LYS A 469 11.89 -2.21 26.20
C LYS A 469 11.18 -3.33 25.44
N PHE A 470 11.84 -3.80 24.40
CA PHE A 470 11.40 -4.90 23.55
C PHE A 470 12.41 -6.04 23.64
N CYS A 471 11.97 -7.26 23.35
CA CYS A 471 12.88 -8.40 23.30
C CYS A 471 12.43 -9.51 22.35
N ILE A 472 13.30 -10.47 22.12
CA ILE A 472 12.97 -11.72 21.45
C ILE A 472 12.89 -12.87 22.47
N LEU A 473 11.83 -13.66 22.39
CA LEU A 473 11.55 -14.80 23.24
C LEU A 473 11.64 -16.09 22.43
N GLY A 474 12.61 -16.96 22.74
CA GLY A 474 12.70 -18.30 22.16
C GLY A 474 13.67 -19.22 22.88
N GLY A 475 13.71 -20.49 22.48
CA GLY A 475 14.63 -21.49 23.04
C GLY A 475 16.09 -21.30 22.59
N ASN A 476 16.30 -20.85 21.35
CA ASN A 476 17.61 -20.53 20.80
C ASN A 476 17.51 -19.25 19.95
N VAL A 477 17.98 -18.13 20.49
CA VAL A 477 17.81 -16.79 19.89
C VAL A 477 19.10 -15.97 19.85
N ALA A 478 20.23 -16.53 20.30
CA ALA A 478 21.51 -15.82 20.37
C ALA A 478 22.00 -15.33 19.00
N TYR A 479 21.62 -16.02 17.92
CA TYR A 479 21.95 -15.67 16.54
C TYR A 479 20.93 -14.74 15.87
N SER A 480 19.90 -14.28 16.60
CA SER A 480 18.82 -13.49 16.03
C SER A 480 19.31 -12.14 15.53
N LEU A 481 18.86 -11.75 14.33
CA LEU A 481 19.11 -10.43 13.74
C LEU A 481 18.09 -9.38 14.19
N SER A 482 17.04 -9.78 14.93
CA SER A 482 15.98 -8.88 15.41
C SER A 482 16.54 -7.67 16.19
N PRO A 483 17.48 -7.81 17.14
CA PRO A 483 18.02 -6.65 17.85
C PRO A 483 18.68 -5.62 16.93
N ALA A 484 19.47 -6.05 15.93
CA ALA A 484 20.12 -5.13 14.99
C ALA A 484 19.08 -4.34 14.18
N MET A 485 18.11 -5.06 13.60
CA MET A 485 17.04 -4.46 12.78
C MET A 485 16.16 -3.49 13.58
N HIS A 486 15.63 -3.93 14.73
CA HIS A 486 14.69 -3.14 15.52
C HIS A 486 15.36 -1.90 16.13
N ASN A 487 16.57 -2.02 16.70
CA ASN A 487 17.27 -0.86 17.28
C ASN A 487 17.65 0.17 16.22
N ALA A 488 18.07 -0.26 15.03
CA ALA A 488 18.35 0.66 13.93
C ALA A 488 17.08 1.41 13.48
N ALA A 489 15.96 0.69 13.37
CA ALA A 489 14.69 1.29 13.01
C ALA A 489 14.16 2.26 14.08
N PHE A 490 14.29 1.93 15.38
CA PHE A 490 13.95 2.85 16.46
C PHE A 490 14.73 4.17 16.36
N ARG A 491 16.05 4.10 16.16
CA ARG A 491 16.89 5.29 16.00
C ARG A 491 16.49 6.13 14.78
N GLN A 492 16.22 5.48 13.64
CA GLN A 492 15.82 6.17 12.40
C GLN A 492 14.49 6.90 12.56
N CYS A 493 13.54 6.31 13.29
CA CYS A 493 12.24 6.91 13.57
C CYS A 493 12.25 7.91 14.75
N GLY A 494 13.41 8.18 15.37
CA GLY A 494 13.52 9.11 16.50
C GLY A 494 12.98 8.57 17.83
N MET A 495 12.84 7.25 17.95
CA MET A 495 12.30 6.57 19.14
C MET A 495 13.42 6.14 20.08
N ASN A 496 13.24 6.36 21.38
CA ASN A 496 14.19 5.96 22.43
C ASN A 496 13.93 4.54 22.98
N HIS A 497 13.39 3.65 22.15
CA HIS A 497 13.15 2.26 22.54
C HIS A 497 14.43 1.41 22.48
N THR A 498 14.43 0.27 23.15
CA THR A 498 15.52 -0.71 23.09
C THR A 498 14.98 -2.10 22.75
N TYR A 499 15.74 -2.89 22.01
CA TYR A 499 15.44 -4.29 21.68
C TYR A 499 16.60 -5.19 22.09
N THR A 500 16.35 -6.22 22.91
CA THR A 500 17.41 -7.10 23.44
C THR A 500 17.09 -8.60 23.32
N ILE A 501 18.12 -9.42 23.52
CA ILE A 501 18.00 -10.85 23.76
C ILE A 501 18.10 -11.06 25.28
N PRO A 502 17.08 -11.66 25.93
CA PRO A 502 17.15 -11.92 27.36
C PRO A 502 18.15 -13.03 27.71
N ASP A 503 18.79 -12.92 28.88
CA ASP A 503 19.81 -13.88 29.36
C ASP A 503 19.27 -15.30 29.62
N SER A 504 17.97 -15.43 29.95
CA SER A 504 17.35 -16.71 30.29
C SER A 504 16.14 -17.01 29.39
N PRO A 505 16.20 -18.05 28.53
CA PRO A 505 15.10 -18.45 27.67
C PRO A 505 14.09 -19.30 28.46
N SER A 506 13.16 -18.65 29.17
CA SER A 506 12.03 -19.32 29.83
C SER A 506 10.75 -18.49 29.73
N LEU A 507 9.60 -19.15 29.66
CA LEU A 507 8.30 -18.48 29.72
C LEU A 507 8.00 -17.82 31.06
N ALA A 508 8.77 -18.13 32.11
CA ALA A 508 8.71 -17.42 33.39
C ALA A 508 9.08 -15.94 33.26
N ILE A 509 9.80 -15.56 32.19
CA ILE A 509 10.13 -14.16 31.92
C ILE A 509 8.87 -13.31 31.73
N LEU A 510 7.76 -13.87 31.24
CA LEU A 510 6.51 -13.13 31.04
C LEU A 510 5.97 -12.56 32.35
N ASP A 511 6.15 -13.25 33.47
CA ASP A 511 5.70 -12.75 34.78
C ASP A 511 6.55 -11.54 35.21
N ARG A 512 7.84 -11.52 34.87
CA ARG A 512 8.72 -10.37 35.12
C ARG A 512 8.36 -9.21 34.19
N LEU A 513 8.16 -9.49 32.90
CA LEU A 513 7.80 -8.48 31.90
C LEU A 513 6.42 -7.85 32.19
N GLY A 514 5.47 -8.62 32.68
CA GLY A 514 4.16 -8.12 33.12
C GLY A 514 4.20 -7.18 34.32
N ARG A 515 5.33 -7.13 35.06
CA ARG A 515 5.55 -6.18 36.16
C ARG A 515 6.35 -4.94 35.73
N ASP A 516 6.94 -4.95 34.52
CA ASP A 516 7.69 -3.79 34.01
C ASP A 516 6.75 -2.87 33.22
N PRO A 517 6.39 -1.68 33.73
CA PRO A 517 5.51 -0.76 33.02
C PRO A 517 6.12 -0.25 31.70
N HIS A 518 7.44 -0.36 31.52
CA HIS A 518 8.15 0.05 30.30
C HIS A 518 8.36 -1.11 29.32
N PHE A 519 7.85 -2.31 29.58
CA PHE A 519 7.85 -3.34 28.55
C PHE A 519 6.93 -2.92 27.41
N GLY A 520 7.41 -2.99 26.16
CA GLY A 520 6.68 -2.56 24.96
C GLY A 520 6.17 -3.71 24.09
N GLY A 521 6.76 -4.90 24.21
CA GLY A 521 6.37 -6.07 23.44
C GLY A 521 7.53 -7.00 23.13
N ALA A 522 7.24 -8.15 22.53
CA ALA A 522 8.27 -9.10 22.14
C ALA A 522 7.92 -9.89 20.89
N SER A 523 8.97 -10.23 20.15
CA SER A 523 8.89 -11.27 19.10
C SER A 523 8.98 -12.64 19.77
N VAL A 524 8.20 -13.61 19.30
CA VAL A 524 8.14 -14.97 19.83
C VAL A 524 8.57 -15.95 18.74
N VAL A 525 9.55 -16.79 19.04
CA VAL A 525 10.01 -17.86 18.15
C VAL A 525 9.81 -19.23 18.81
N GLN A 526 10.31 -20.29 18.16
CA GLN A 526 10.22 -21.66 18.66
C GLN A 526 10.87 -21.78 20.06
N PRO A 527 10.30 -22.58 20.98
CA PRO A 527 9.11 -23.42 20.85
C PRO A 527 7.79 -22.78 21.29
N TRP A 528 7.73 -21.49 21.56
CA TRP A 528 6.62 -20.90 22.32
C TRP A 528 5.45 -20.37 21.49
N ARG A 529 5.58 -20.37 20.15
CA ARG A 529 4.57 -19.85 19.22
C ARG A 529 3.16 -20.45 19.40
N VAL A 530 3.05 -21.72 19.77
CA VAL A 530 1.75 -22.39 19.99
C VAL A 530 1.35 -22.38 21.47
N HIS A 531 2.33 -22.58 22.36
CA HIS A 531 2.11 -22.72 23.80
C HIS A 531 1.57 -21.45 24.49
N LEU A 532 1.89 -20.27 23.96
CA LEU A 532 1.51 -19.01 24.58
C LEU A 532 0.06 -18.58 24.35
N SER A 533 -0.68 -19.22 23.44
CA SER A 533 -2.02 -18.72 23.08
C SER A 533 -3.00 -18.67 24.26
N HIS A 534 -2.85 -19.57 25.24
CA HIS A 534 -3.71 -19.64 26.43
C HIS A 534 -3.41 -18.56 27.49
N LYS A 535 -2.26 -17.86 27.38
CA LYS A 535 -1.88 -16.78 28.30
C LYS A 535 -2.32 -15.39 27.80
N LEU A 536 -2.95 -15.31 26.64
CA LEU A 536 -3.37 -14.06 26.02
C LEU A 536 -4.78 -13.69 26.47
N VAL A 537 -4.97 -12.43 26.82
CA VAL A 537 -6.30 -11.87 27.12
C VAL A 537 -7.06 -11.57 25.84
N ALA A 538 -6.34 -11.10 24.81
CA ALA A 538 -6.89 -10.83 23.49
C ALA A 538 -5.90 -11.30 22.40
N LYS A 539 -6.43 -11.60 21.22
CA LYS A 539 -5.67 -12.06 20.08
C LYS A 539 -6.31 -11.59 18.79
N SER A 540 -5.51 -11.40 17.75
CA SER A 540 -6.04 -11.12 16.43
C SER A 540 -6.78 -12.33 15.86
N ARG A 541 -7.70 -12.09 14.93
CA ARG A 541 -8.32 -13.15 14.12
C ARG A 541 -7.28 -14.01 13.37
N HIS A 542 -6.11 -13.44 13.08
CA HIS A 542 -5.03 -14.14 12.38
C HIS A 542 -4.39 -15.18 13.30
N VAL A 543 -4.14 -14.82 14.54
CA VAL A 543 -3.69 -15.77 15.57
C VAL A 543 -4.72 -16.86 15.79
N GLU A 544 -6.01 -16.54 15.80
CA GLU A 544 -7.09 -17.54 15.93
C GLU A 544 -7.09 -18.52 14.76
N ALA A 545 -7.05 -18.01 13.52
CA ALA A 545 -7.05 -18.83 12.31
C ALA A 545 -5.77 -19.66 12.15
N ILE A 546 -4.61 -19.11 12.54
CA ILE A 546 -3.32 -19.80 12.42
C ILE A 546 -3.14 -20.79 13.58
N GLY A 547 -3.61 -20.44 14.78
CA GLY A 547 -3.32 -21.15 16.03
C GLY A 547 -1.84 -21.07 16.44
N ALA A 548 -1.17 -19.96 16.10
CA ALA A 548 0.20 -19.67 16.52
C ALA A 548 0.44 -18.15 16.56
N ILE A 549 1.27 -17.71 17.50
CA ILE A 549 1.71 -16.32 17.66
C ILE A 549 3.18 -16.16 17.36
N ASN A 550 3.58 -14.99 16.91
CA ASN A 550 4.99 -14.60 16.84
C ASN A 550 5.26 -13.21 17.43
N THR A 551 4.23 -12.52 17.93
CA THR A 551 4.32 -11.15 18.43
C THR A 551 3.40 -11.00 19.65
N ILE A 552 3.91 -10.43 20.74
CA ILE A 552 3.12 -10.10 21.93
C ILE A 552 3.26 -8.62 22.26
N MET A 553 2.15 -8.01 22.68
CA MET A 553 2.10 -6.63 23.14
C MET A 553 1.38 -6.56 24.50
N PRO A 554 1.83 -5.70 25.43
CA PRO A 554 1.13 -5.49 26.68
C PRO A 554 -0.21 -4.79 26.45
N LEU A 555 -1.25 -5.27 27.13
CA LEU A 555 -2.49 -4.51 27.32
C LEU A 555 -2.37 -3.70 28.60
N ARG A 556 -2.64 -2.40 28.52
CA ARG A 556 -2.50 -1.47 29.63
C ARG A 556 -3.85 -1.02 30.20
N ALA A 557 -3.80 -0.53 31.43
CA ALA A 557 -4.95 0.09 32.10
C ALA A 557 -4.71 1.59 32.37
N SER A 558 -5.80 2.33 32.52
CA SER A 558 -5.80 3.69 33.04
C SER A 558 -5.47 3.73 34.54
N ALA A 559 -5.29 4.94 35.08
CA ALA A 559 -4.93 5.15 36.48
C ALA A 559 -5.97 4.60 37.47
N ASP A 560 -7.24 4.51 37.06
CA ASP A 560 -8.34 3.90 37.81
C ASP A 560 -8.40 2.36 37.69
N GLY A 561 -7.48 1.76 36.93
CA GLY A 561 -7.38 0.31 36.73
C GLY A 561 -8.24 -0.25 35.61
N ALA A 562 -9.01 0.57 34.88
CA ALA A 562 -9.80 0.11 33.75
C ALA A 562 -8.90 -0.21 32.52
N MET A 563 -9.10 -1.36 31.88
CA MET A 563 -8.37 -1.70 30.67
C MET A 563 -8.83 -0.82 29.50
N TYR A 564 -7.88 -0.23 28.76
CA TYR A 564 -8.20 0.52 27.55
C TYR A 564 -8.78 -0.41 26.47
N SER A 565 -9.70 0.13 25.67
CA SER A 565 -10.19 -0.54 24.46
C SER A 565 -9.03 -0.80 23.48
N LEU A 566 -9.13 -1.81 22.60
CA LEU A 566 -8.04 -2.12 21.66
C LEU A 566 -7.66 -0.92 20.75
N GLN A 567 -8.63 -0.08 20.40
CA GLN A 567 -8.37 1.15 19.63
C GLN A 567 -7.51 2.14 20.43
N GLU A 568 -7.83 2.34 21.70
CA GLU A 568 -7.05 3.21 22.57
C GLU A 568 -5.67 2.62 22.89
N GLN A 569 -5.55 1.29 23.06
CA GLN A 569 -4.26 0.60 23.20
C GLN A 569 -3.37 0.91 22.00
N ALA A 570 -3.92 0.84 20.77
CA ALA A 570 -3.19 1.15 19.55
C ALA A 570 -2.75 2.63 19.49
N SER A 571 -3.56 3.58 19.97
CA SER A 571 -3.15 4.99 20.04
C SER A 571 -2.11 5.28 21.13
N ARG A 572 -2.02 4.42 22.16
CA ARG A 572 -1.15 4.59 23.34
C ARG A 572 0.04 3.63 23.40
N ARG A 573 0.35 2.92 22.32
CA ARG A 573 1.39 1.85 22.32
C ARG A 573 2.81 2.31 22.69
N ASN A 574 3.10 3.61 22.60
CA ASN A 574 4.38 4.22 23.00
C ASN A 574 4.31 4.91 24.38
N GLN A 575 3.30 4.62 25.20
CA GLN A 575 3.19 5.09 26.58
C GLN A 575 3.43 3.92 27.53
N ALA A 576 4.18 4.16 28.60
CA ALA A 576 4.39 3.22 29.68
C ALA A 576 3.15 3.18 30.58
N GLY A 577 2.97 2.08 31.29
CA GLY A 577 1.83 1.94 32.19
C GLY A 577 1.64 0.52 32.72
N PRO A 578 0.75 0.32 33.69
CA PRO A 578 0.52 -0.98 34.29
C PRO A 578 0.03 -1.97 33.24
N VAL A 579 0.72 -3.12 33.14
CA VAL A 579 0.33 -4.21 32.24
C VAL A 579 -0.71 -5.06 32.94
N VAL A 580 -1.87 -5.22 32.31
CA VAL A 580 -3.01 -5.99 32.83
C VAL A 580 -3.31 -7.24 32.01
N GLY A 581 -2.62 -7.42 30.88
CA GLY A 581 -2.79 -8.58 30.03
C GLY A 581 -1.89 -8.55 28.82
N TRP A 582 -2.06 -9.54 27.95
CA TRP A 582 -1.29 -9.70 26.73
C TRP A 582 -2.20 -9.76 25.51
N TYR A 583 -1.83 -9.01 24.48
CA TYR A 583 -2.37 -9.15 23.13
C TYR A 583 -1.41 -9.96 22.27
N GLY A 584 -1.92 -10.94 21.54
CA GLY A 584 -1.13 -11.73 20.59
C GLY A 584 -1.43 -11.42 19.13
N GLU A 585 -0.37 -11.37 18.33
CA GLU A 585 -0.42 -11.21 16.88
C GLU A 585 0.50 -12.22 16.17
N ASN A 586 0.26 -12.43 14.88
CA ASN A 586 1.14 -13.19 14.00
C ASN A 586 1.51 -12.36 12.77
N THR A 587 2.80 -12.07 12.59
CA THR A 587 3.33 -11.34 11.43
C THR A 587 4.02 -12.24 10.40
N ASP A 588 4.21 -13.52 10.69
CA ASP A 588 4.84 -14.46 9.76
C ASP A 588 4.02 -14.52 8.47
N TRP A 589 2.68 -14.65 8.58
CA TRP A 589 1.83 -14.78 7.40
C TRP A 589 1.90 -13.55 6.47
N ALA A 590 2.06 -12.35 7.05
CA ALA A 590 2.18 -11.10 6.31
C ALA A 590 3.53 -11.04 5.56
N GLY A 591 4.61 -11.48 6.21
CA GLY A 591 5.92 -11.61 5.59
C GLY A 591 5.89 -12.62 4.43
N ILE A 592 5.33 -13.81 4.67
CA ILE A 592 5.19 -14.87 3.67
C ILE A 592 4.36 -14.40 2.47
N MET A 593 3.22 -13.74 2.71
CA MET A 593 2.40 -13.17 1.63
C MET A 593 3.16 -12.13 0.82
N THR A 594 3.95 -11.28 1.47
CA THR A 594 4.79 -10.28 0.80
C THR A 594 5.84 -10.97 -0.07
N CYS A 595 6.54 -11.97 0.46
CA CYS A 595 7.52 -12.76 -0.29
C CYS A 595 6.89 -13.48 -1.50
N ILE A 596 5.71 -14.10 -1.35
CA ILE A 596 5.01 -14.75 -2.48
C ILE A 596 4.55 -13.73 -3.51
N ASN A 597 3.83 -12.67 -3.11
CA ASN A 597 3.32 -11.65 -4.04
C ASN A 597 4.46 -10.98 -4.81
N ARG A 598 5.61 -10.80 -4.16
CA ARG A 598 6.77 -10.19 -4.78
C ARG A 598 7.47 -11.07 -5.80
N ASN A 599 7.44 -12.39 -5.61
CA ASN A 599 8.28 -13.33 -6.36
C ASN A 599 7.50 -14.29 -7.26
N LEU A 600 6.17 -14.32 -7.14
CA LEU A 600 5.32 -15.17 -7.97
C LEU A 600 5.06 -14.52 -9.33
N SER A 601 5.50 -15.21 -10.39
CA SER A 601 5.28 -14.78 -11.78
C SER A 601 3.79 -14.57 -12.09
N PRO A 602 3.40 -13.56 -12.91
CA PRO A 602 2.03 -13.41 -13.39
C PRO A 602 1.47 -14.64 -14.11
N ARG A 603 2.33 -15.51 -14.67
CA ARG A 603 1.92 -16.80 -15.26
C ARG A 603 1.33 -17.77 -14.25
N ASN A 604 1.74 -17.63 -12.99
CA ASN A 604 1.27 -18.41 -11.84
C ASN A 604 0.24 -17.61 -11.03
N ALA A 605 -0.54 -16.73 -11.68
CA ALA A 605 -1.62 -16.00 -11.02
C ALA A 605 -2.53 -16.95 -10.26
N ILE A 606 -2.77 -16.64 -8.99
CA ILE A 606 -3.38 -17.57 -8.04
C ILE A 606 -4.85 -17.77 -8.40
N SER A 607 -5.22 -19.03 -8.64
CA SER A 607 -6.57 -19.47 -8.95
C SER A 607 -6.94 -20.68 -8.11
N PRO A 608 -8.12 -20.69 -7.45
CA PRO A 608 -8.56 -21.81 -6.62
C PRO A 608 -8.47 -23.19 -7.28
N LEU A 609 -8.67 -23.28 -8.60
CA LEU A 609 -8.74 -24.54 -9.34
C LEU A 609 -7.40 -24.97 -9.96
N LYS A 610 -6.43 -24.06 -10.10
CA LYS A 610 -5.19 -24.32 -10.87
C LYS A 610 -3.92 -24.16 -10.06
N THR A 611 -4.01 -23.56 -8.88
CA THR A 611 -2.84 -23.26 -8.06
C THR A 611 -2.75 -24.25 -6.91
N THR A 612 -1.59 -24.88 -6.80
CA THR A 612 -1.27 -25.79 -5.70
C THR A 612 -0.11 -25.25 -4.88
N GLY A 613 -0.28 -25.25 -3.56
CA GLY A 613 0.77 -24.94 -2.59
C GLY A 613 1.37 -26.21 -1.97
N LEU A 614 2.63 -26.14 -1.55
CA LEU A 614 3.30 -27.19 -0.79
C LEU A 614 4.00 -26.58 0.44
N VAL A 615 3.76 -27.16 1.61
CA VAL A 615 4.38 -26.75 2.87
C VAL A 615 5.16 -27.94 3.46
N ILE A 616 6.43 -27.71 3.76
CA ILE A 616 7.31 -28.69 4.40
C ILE A 616 7.52 -28.28 5.86
N GLY A 617 7.16 -29.17 6.78
CA GLY A 617 7.13 -28.93 8.22
C GLY A 617 5.70 -28.75 8.76
N ALA A 618 5.54 -28.84 10.08
CA ALA A 618 4.25 -28.72 10.77
C ALA A 618 4.31 -27.82 12.03
N GLY A 619 5.32 -26.95 12.12
CA GLY A 619 5.49 -25.98 13.22
C GLY A 619 4.64 -24.71 13.08
N GLY A 620 4.84 -23.74 13.97
CA GLY A 620 4.11 -22.45 13.93
C GLY A 620 4.27 -21.70 12.61
N MET A 621 5.47 -21.76 12.01
CA MET A 621 5.76 -21.15 10.72
C MET A 621 5.05 -21.85 9.55
N ALA A 622 4.97 -23.19 9.58
CA ALA A 622 4.19 -23.95 8.60
C ALA A 622 2.70 -23.58 8.64
N ARG A 623 2.16 -23.38 9.85
CA ARG A 623 0.77 -22.92 10.02
C ARG A 623 0.57 -21.53 9.42
N ALA A 624 1.50 -20.60 9.64
CA ALA A 624 1.45 -19.29 9.01
C ALA A 624 1.57 -19.36 7.47
N ALA A 625 2.39 -20.26 6.94
CA ALA A 625 2.53 -20.47 5.49
C ALA A 625 1.24 -20.99 4.86
N VAL A 626 0.58 -21.99 5.47
CA VAL A 626 -0.74 -22.47 5.03
C VAL A 626 -1.75 -21.32 5.03
N TYR A 627 -1.83 -20.57 6.13
CA TYR A 627 -2.75 -19.43 6.22
C TYR A 627 -2.48 -18.34 5.17
N ALA A 628 -1.21 -17.99 4.94
CA ALA A 628 -0.80 -17.05 3.89
C ALA A 628 -1.25 -17.51 2.49
N MET A 629 -1.02 -18.78 2.14
CA MET A 629 -1.46 -19.35 0.86
C MET A 629 -2.99 -19.34 0.72
N LEU A 630 -3.74 -19.66 1.79
CA LEU A 630 -5.20 -19.57 1.79
C LEU A 630 -5.70 -18.13 1.59
N ARG A 631 -5.07 -17.15 2.25
CA ARG A 631 -5.41 -15.72 2.10
C ARG A 631 -5.12 -15.19 0.70
N LEU A 632 -4.09 -15.70 0.05
CA LEU A 632 -3.79 -15.42 -1.35
C LEU A 632 -4.77 -16.05 -2.35
N GLY A 633 -5.65 -16.95 -1.90
CA GLY A 633 -6.67 -17.60 -2.72
C GLY A 633 -6.33 -19.01 -3.18
N CYS A 634 -5.21 -19.58 -2.71
CA CYS A 634 -4.93 -21.00 -2.90
C CYS A 634 -5.98 -21.82 -2.14
N ARG A 635 -6.45 -22.91 -2.74
CA ARG A 635 -7.45 -23.80 -2.14
C ARG A 635 -7.01 -25.26 -2.13
N LYS A 636 -5.86 -25.59 -2.71
CA LYS A 636 -5.26 -26.92 -2.68
C LYS A 636 -3.84 -26.81 -2.15
N ILE A 637 -3.64 -27.16 -0.89
CA ILE A 637 -2.34 -27.05 -0.21
C ILE A 637 -1.93 -28.42 0.31
N PHE A 638 -0.75 -28.89 -0.07
CA PHE A 638 -0.17 -30.11 0.44
C PHE A 638 0.79 -29.81 1.59
N ILE A 639 0.79 -30.67 2.61
CA ILE A 639 1.71 -30.59 3.74
C ILE A 639 2.45 -31.91 3.92
N TYR A 640 3.76 -31.82 4.12
CA TYR A 640 4.62 -32.95 4.50
C TYR A 640 5.39 -32.62 5.78
N ASN A 641 5.50 -33.58 6.69
CA ASN A 641 6.33 -33.46 7.89
C ASN A 641 6.88 -34.82 8.30
N ARG A 642 8.11 -34.86 8.85
CA ARG A 642 8.78 -36.10 9.31
C ARG A 642 7.89 -36.94 10.23
N THR A 643 7.19 -36.29 11.16
CA THR A 643 6.18 -36.92 12.02
C THR A 643 4.80 -36.72 11.42
N LEU A 644 4.21 -37.79 10.88
CA LEU A 644 2.92 -37.76 10.17
C LEU A 644 1.79 -37.14 11.02
N ALA A 645 1.66 -37.56 12.28
CA ALA A 645 0.61 -37.06 13.18
C ALA A 645 0.63 -35.53 13.36
N ARG A 646 1.80 -34.88 13.26
CA ARG A 646 1.90 -33.41 13.32
C ARG A 646 1.33 -32.75 12.05
N ALA A 647 1.58 -33.31 10.86
CA ALA A 647 1.00 -32.83 9.61
C ALA A 647 -0.52 -33.03 9.59
N GLU A 648 -1.00 -34.19 10.03
CA GLU A 648 -2.44 -34.48 10.14
C GLU A 648 -3.15 -33.53 11.11
N SER A 649 -2.49 -33.13 12.20
CA SER A 649 -3.03 -32.12 13.13
C SER A 649 -3.20 -30.76 12.46
N VAL A 650 -2.20 -30.30 11.71
CA VAL A 650 -2.27 -29.02 10.97
C VAL A 650 -3.35 -29.08 9.88
N ALA A 651 -3.42 -30.16 9.11
CA ALA A 651 -4.43 -30.34 8.07
C ALA A 651 -5.86 -30.33 8.65
N ARG A 652 -6.11 -31.10 9.72
CA ARG A 652 -7.42 -31.10 10.41
C ARG A 652 -7.81 -29.71 10.90
N HIS A 653 -6.88 -28.96 11.50
CA HIS A 653 -7.15 -27.62 11.97
C HIS A 653 -7.62 -26.68 10.85
N PHE A 654 -6.88 -26.61 9.74
CA PHE A 654 -7.23 -25.71 8.64
C PHE A 654 -8.44 -26.18 7.83
N ASN A 655 -8.66 -27.49 7.68
CA ASN A 655 -9.88 -28.00 7.03
C ASN A 655 -11.12 -27.69 7.88
N SER A 656 -11.05 -27.83 9.21
CA SER A 656 -12.13 -27.41 10.11
C SER A 656 -12.37 -25.90 10.05
N TRP A 657 -11.30 -25.09 10.04
CA TRP A 657 -11.41 -23.64 9.91
C TRP A 657 -12.04 -23.24 8.55
N ALA A 658 -11.61 -23.86 7.45
CA ALA A 658 -12.14 -23.57 6.12
C ALA A 658 -13.61 -23.97 5.97
N ALA A 659 -14.02 -25.12 6.52
CA ALA A 659 -15.40 -25.56 6.55
C ALA A 659 -16.31 -24.57 7.29
N SER A 660 -15.80 -23.91 8.35
CA SER A 660 -16.56 -22.89 9.09
C SER A 660 -16.69 -21.53 8.38
N GLN A 661 -15.89 -21.27 7.33
CA GLN A 661 -15.77 -19.94 6.72
C GLN A 661 -16.15 -19.89 5.23
N VAL A 662 -15.94 -20.98 4.46
CA VAL A 662 -15.89 -20.92 2.98
C VAL A 662 -16.71 -22.02 2.28
N ASP A 663 -17.54 -22.78 3.00
CA ASP A 663 -18.34 -23.89 2.41
C ASP A 663 -17.48 -24.93 1.63
N ALA A 664 -16.18 -24.98 1.93
CA ALA A 664 -15.20 -25.87 1.32
C ALA A 664 -14.72 -26.86 2.38
N THR A 665 -14.88 -28.16 2.12
CA THR A 665 -14.66 -29.22 3.10
C THR A 665 -13.20 -29.63 3.23
N GLU A 666 -12.38 -29.50 2.18
CA GLU A 666 -10.97 -29.90 2.18
C GLU A 666 -10.07 -28.95 1.38
N VAL A 667 -9.15 -28.28 2.08
CA VAL A 667 -8.18 -27.34 1.47
C VAL A 667 -6.72 -27.70 1.76
N VAL A 668 -6.45 -28.48 2.81
CA VAL A 668 -5.13 -28.99 3.18
C VAL A 668 -5.09 -30.52 3.13
N TYR A 669 -4.09 -31.05 2.43
CA TYR A 669 -3.92 -32.47 2.15
C TYR A 669 -2.56 -32.96 2.66
N VAL A 670 -2.49 -34.13 3.27
CA VAL A 670 -1.25 -34.66 3.87
C VAL A 670 -0.56 -35.61 2.90
N LEU A 671 0.72 -35.34 2.60
CA LEU A 671 1.61 -36.28 1.94
C LEU A 671 2.24 -37.20 2.99
N LYS A 672 2.09 -38.52 2.81
CA LYS A 672 2.48 -39.51 3.83
C LYS A 672 3.97 -39.85 3.75
N SER A 673 4.54 -39.87 2.55
CA SER A 673 5.92 -40.26 2.30
C SER A 673 6.55 -39.42 1.18
N LEU A 674 7.85 -39.21 1.26
CA LEU A 674 8.65 -38.59 0.18
C LEU A 674 8.74 -39.47 -1.08
N LYS A 675 8.41 -40.75 -0.96
CA LYS A 675 8.38 -41.71 -2.07
C LYS A 675 7.05 -41.68 -2.83
N ASP A 676 6.03 -41.04 -2.28
CA ASP A 676 4.72 -40.97 -2.92
C ASP A 676 4.81 -40.12 -4.20
N GLU A 677 4.13 -40.55 -5.25
CA GLU A 677 3.95 -39.73 -6.45
C GLU A 677 3.10 -38.50 -6.14
N TRP A 678 3.27 -37.45 -6.94
CA TRP A 678 2.41 -36.29 -6.83
C TRP A 678 0.95 -36.67 -7.20
N PRO A 679 -0.06 -36.25 -6.43
CA PRO A 679 -1.45 -36.62 -6.71
C PRO A 679 -1.90 -36.22 -8.12
N ALA A 680 -2.41 -37.19 -8.88
CA ALA A 680 -2.78 -37.00 -10.30
C ALA A 680 -3.93 -36.00 -10.50
N ASP A 681 -4.75 -35.78 -9.48
CA ASP A 681 -5.86 -34.82 -9.46
C ASP A 681 -5.42 -33.41 -9.05
N ALA A 682 -4.12 -33.17 -8.85
CA ALA A 682 -3.55 -31.88 -8.48
C ALA A 682 -2.47 -31.43 -9.46
N CYS A 683 -2.49 -30.15 -9.84
CA CYS A 683 -1.34 -29.57 -10.53
C CYS A 683 -0.11 -29.62 -9.62
N PRO A 684 1.11 -29.80 -10.18
CA PRO A 684 2.34 -29.65 -9.42
C PRO A 684 2.40 -28.31 -8.68
N PRO A 685 3.08 -28.23 -7.52
CA PRO A 685 3.11 -27.04 -6.71
C PRO A 685 3.89 -25.93 -7.42
N CYS A 686 3.36 -24.70 -7.39
CA CYS A 686 4.05 -23.50 -7.87
C CYS A 686 4.37 -22.50 -6.75
N MET A 687 3.99 -22.84 -5.50
CA MET A 687 4.34 -22.13 -4.28
C MET A 687 4.79 -23.15 -3.24
N ILE A 688 6.06 -23.11 -2.86
CA ILE A 688 6.67 -24.08 -1.94
C ILE A 688 7.22 -23.32 -0.75
N ALA A 689 6.92 -23.77 0.48
CA ALA A 689 7.41 -23.18 1.71
C ALA A 689 8.10 -24.23 2.60
N SER A 690 9.40 -24.12 2.78
CA SER A 690 10.20 -24.93 3.71
C SER A 690 10.25 -24.26 5.08
N CYS A 691 9.65 -24.92 6.07
CA CYS A 691 9.54 -24.44 7.45
C CYS A 691 10.31 -25.35 8.43
N VAL A 692 11.22 -26.17 7.92
CA VAL A 692 12.01 -27.09 8.73
C VAL A 692 13.34 -26.42 9.12
N PRO A 693 13.85 -26.68 10.34
CA PRO A 693 15.12 -26.11 10.77
C PRO A 693 16.28 -26.70 9.96
N ALA A 694 17.21 -25.83 9.55
CA ALA A 694 18.47 -26.23 8.91
C ALA A 694 19.63 -26.34 9.92
N ASP A 695 19.42 -25.92 11.16
CA ASP A 695 20.29 -26.10 12.31
C ASP A 695 19.68 -27.09 13.32
N PRO A 696 20.48 -27.67 14.23
CA PRO A 696 19.95 -28.52 15.29
C PRO A 696 19.07 -27.72 16.24
N ASP A 697 17.88 -28.24 16.59
CA ASP A 697 17.04 -27.69 17.65
C ASP A 697 17.05 -28.64 18.85
N ARG A 698 17.79 -28.25 19.90
CA ARG A 698 18.02 -29.07 21.09
C ARG A 698 18.60 -30.44 20.72
N ASP A 699 17.84 -31.51 20.95
CA ASP A 699 18.23 -32.90 20.70
C ASP A 699 17.82 -33.38 19.29
N GLU A 700 17.11 -32.56 18.50
CA GLU A 700 16.72 -32.93 17.13
C GLU A 700 17.79 -32.48 16.11
N PRO A 701 18.33 -33.39 15.26
CA PRO A 701 19.29 -33.02 14.23
C PRO A 701 18.63 -32.14 13.14
N PRO A 702 19.43 -31.38 12.37
CA PRO A 702 18.96 -30.63 11.20
C PRO A 702 18.11 -31.50 10.27
N ALA A 703 17.09 -30.90 9.66
CA ALA A 703 16.20 -31.65 8.77
C ALA A 703 16.91 -32.13 7.49
N ASN A 704 17.95 -31.41 7.03
CA ASN A 704 18.70 -31.68 5.80
C ASN A 704 17.81 -32.08 4.61
N PHE A 705 16.75 -31.29 4.40
CA PHE A 705 15.67 -31.65 3.48
C PHE A 705 16.04 -31.36 2.02
N GLU A 706 15.79 -32.34 1.15
CA GLU A 706 15.80 -32.20 -0.31
C GLU A 706 14.43 -32.60 -0.86
N MET A 707 13.99 -31.88 -1.90
CA MET A 707 12.70 -32.09 -2.53
C MET A 707 12.72 -33.31 -3.46
N PRO A 708 11.72 -34.21 -3.41
CA PRO A 708 11.59 -35.27 -4.39
C PRO A 708 11.36 -34.70 -5.81
N MET A 709 12.12 -35.18 -6.80
CA MET A 709 12.06 -34.66 -8.18
C MET A 709 10.67 -34.77 -8.80
N GLN A 710 9.92 -35.82 -8.44
CA GLN A 710 8.55 -36.04 -8.94
C GLN A 710 7.54 -34.99 -8.44
N TRP A 711 7.87 -34.23 -7.38
CA TRP A 711 7.04 -33.13 -6.91
C TRP A 711 7.34 -31.81 -7.64
N LEU A 712 8.48 -31.69 -8.32
CA LEU A 712 8.91 -30.45 -8.98
C LEU A 712 8.49 -30.37 -10.46
N GLY A 713 7.35 -30.97 -10.79
CA GLY A 713 6.83 -31.09 -12.16
C GLY A 713 6.24 -29.81 -12.79
N SER A 714 6.23 -28.67 -12.10
CA SER A 714 5.59 -27.44 -12.61
C SER A 714 6.29 -26.93 -13.89
N PRO A 715 5.59 -26.86 -15.04
CA PRO A 715 6.19 -26.41 -16.29
C PRO A 715 6.46 -24.91 -16.30
N THR A 716 5.76 -24.15 -15.46
CA THR A 716 5.90 -22.70 -15.29
C THR A 716 6.82 -22.33 -14.13
N GLY A 717 7.48 -23.31 -13.51
CA GLY A 717 8.25 -23.10 -12.29
C GLY A 717 7.36 -22.61 -11.14
N GLY A 718 7.90 -21.74 -10.31
CA GLY A 718 7.21 -21.26 -9.12
C GLY A 718 8.13 -20.49 -8.19
N VAL A 719 7.66 -20.26 -6.97
CA VAL A 719 8.44 -19.68 -5.89
C VAL A 719 8.72 -20.74 -4.83
N VAL A 720 9.98 -20.79 -4.35
CA VAL A 720 10.39 -21.57 -3.19
C VAL A 720 10.82 -20.60 -2.11
N LEU A 721 10.21 -20.71 -0.93
CA LEU A 721 10.56 -19.97 0.27
C LEU A 721 11.27 -20.92 1.23
N GLU A 722 12.51 -20.60 1.56
CA GLU A 722 13.24 -21.22 2.67
C GLU A 722 13.23 -20.24 3.84
N PHE A 723 12.82 -20.70 5.02
CA PHE A 723 12.74 -19.81 6.18
C PHE A 723 13.92 -19.95 7.15
N ALA A 724 14.68 -21.04 7.06
CA ALA A 724 15.95 -21.12 7.74
C ALA A 724 16.94 -20.12 7.11
N TYR A 725 17.62 -19.35 7.96
CA TYR A 725 18.71 -18.45 7.56
C TYR A 725 20.04 -18.80 8.22
N LYS A 726 20.11 -19.91 8.96
CA LYS A 726 21.33 -20.44 9.56
C LYS A 726 21.41 -21.96 9.31
N PRO A 727 22.20 -22.41 8.33
CA PRO A 727 22.86 -21.60 7.30
C PRO A 727 21.88 -21.02 6.27
N LEU A 728 22.34 -20.03 5.50
CA LEU A 728 21.56 -19.48 4.38
C LEU A 728 21.53 -20.43 3.17
N ASP A 729 22.59 -21.21 2.95
CA ASP A 729 22.68 -22.15 1.83
C ASP A 729 22.21 -23.56 2.22
N THR A 730 20.89 -23.70 2.40
CA THR A 730 20.28 -24.97 2.80
C THR A 730 20.38 -26.04 1.69
N PRO A 731 20.33 -27.34 2.04
CA PRO A 731 20.30 -28.41 1.04
C PRO A 731 19.21 -28.23 -0.01
N LEU A 732 18.01 -27.79 0.40
CA LEU A 732 16.91 -27.48 -0.52
C LEU A 732 17.28 -26.37 -1.52
N LEU A 733 17.87 -25.26 -1.05
CA LEU A 733 18.24 -24.16 -1.95
C LEU A 733 19.37 -24.57 -2.91
N ARG A 734 20.35 -25.35 -2.46
CA ARG A 734 21.39 -25.93 -3.34
C ARG A 734 20.78 -26.80 -4.43
N GLN A 735 19.89 -27.71 -4.04
CA GLN A 735 19.18 -28.58 -4.97
C GLN A 735 18.38 -27.76 -6.00
N MET A 736 17.60 -26.78 -5.54
CA MET A 736 16.77 -25.96 -6.43
C MET A 736 17.61 -25.11 -7.40
N ARG A 737 18.80 -24.66 -7.01
CA ARG A 737 19.73 -23.98 -7.92
C ARG A 737 20.25 -24.91 -9.02
N SER A 738 20.64 -26.15 -8.68
CA SER A 738 21.06 -27.16 -9.67
C SER A 738 19.92 -27.48 -10.64
N ILE A 739 18.70 -27.69 -10.14
CA ILE A 739 17.53 -27.93 -10.99
C ILE A 739 17.28 -26.76 -11.94
N ARG A 740 17.39 -25.52 -11.46
CA ARG A 740 17.24 -24.32 -12.29
C ARG A 740 18.29 -24.28 -13.41
N SER A 741 19.56 -24.58 -13.11
CA SER A 741 20.63 -24.61 -14.12
C SER A 741 20.47 -25.73 -15.14
N GLU A 742 20.05 -26.93 -14.71
CA GLU A 742 19.96 -28.10 -15.57
C GLU A 742 18.70 -28.10 -16.44
N THR A 743 17.57 -27.66 -15.90
CA THR A 743 16.27 -27.74 -16.59
C THR A 743 15.84 -26.44 -17.28
N GLY A 744 16.49 -25.32 -16.96
CA GLY A 744 16.08 -23.99 -17.40
C GLY A 744 14.70 -23.55 -16.86
N ARG A 745 14.13 -24.26 -15.89
CA ARG A 745 12.81 -23.92 -15.31
C ARG A 745 12.91 -22.67 -14.43
N PRO A 746 11.97 -21.71 -14.54
CA PRO A 746 12.06 -20.42 -13.86
C PRO A 746 11.59 -20.50 -12.40
N TRP A 747 12.36 -21.18 -11.54
CA TRP A 747 12.15 -21.17 -10.09
C TRP A 747 12.78 -19.93 -9.46
N VAL A 748 11.96 -19.18 -8.70
CA VAL A 748 12.41 -18.05 -7.88
C VAL A 748 12.67 -18.56 -6.47
N LEU A 749 13.87 -18.31 -5.96
CA LEU A 749 14.30 -18.77 -4.64
C LEU A 749 14.33 -17.58 -3.70
N VAL A 750 13.60 -17.67 -2.60
CA VAL A 750 13.54 -16.67 -1.53
C VAL A 750 14.17 -17.29 -0.30
N ASP A 751 15.22 -16.65 0.22
CA ASP A 751 15.96 -17.17 1.38
C ASP A 751 15.39 -16.66 2.71
N GLY A 752 15.90 -17.22 3.81
CA GLY A 752 15.39 -16.91 5.15
C GLY A 752 15.61 -15.46 5.58
N LEU A 753 16.58 -14.75 5.01
CA LEU A 753 16.83 -13.34 5.33
C LEU A 753 15.73 -12.45 4.76
N ASP A 754 15.21 -12.75 3.56
CA ASP A 754 14.11 -11.97 3.00
C ASP A 754 12.85 -12.06 3.87
N ASN A 755 12.53 -13.27 4.35
CA ASN A 755 11.35 -13.48 5.18
C ASN A 755 11.52 -12.91 6.61
N VAL A 756 12.69 -13.10 7.25
CA VAL A 756 12.91 -12.62 8.62
C VAL A 756 12.84 -11.10 8.72
N VAL A 757 13.25 -10.38 7.67
CA VAL A 757 13.12 -8.92 7.62
C VAL A 757 11.67 -8.51 7.40
N GLU A 758 10.94 -9.17 6.50
CA GLU A 758 9.53 -8.84 6.23
C GLU A 758 8.63 -9.06 7.45
N GLN A 759 8.79 -10.15 8.20
CA GLN A 759 8.06 -10.32 9.46
C GLN A 759 8.47 -9.31 10.54
N ALA A 760 9.74 -8.88 10.59
CA ALA A 760 10.24 -7.87 11.53
C ALA A 760 9.72 -6.46 11.20
N ILE A 761 9.60 -6.12 9.91
CA ILE A 761 8.95 -4.89 9.41
C ILE A 761 7.52 -4.80 9.93
N SER A 762 6.72 -5.87 9.77
CA SER A 762 5.35 -5.87 10.29
C SER A 762 5.31 -5.76 11.83
N GLN A 763 6.27 -6.37 12.53
CA GLN A 763 6.35 -6.29 14.00
C GLN A 763 6.59 -4.87 14.49
N ILE A 764 7.54 -4.15 13.91
CA ILE A 764 7.81 -2.76 14.34
C ILE A 764 6.61 -1.86 14.05
N GLU A 765 5.94 -2.04 12.90
CA GLU A 765 4.76 -1.26 12.54
C GLU A 765 3.62 -1.48 13.54
N LEU A 766 3.37 -2.73 13.93
CA LEU A 766 2.37 -3.09 14.94
C LEU A 766 2.70 -2.51 16.32
N MET A 767 3.92 -2.77 16.79
CA MET A 767 4.35 -2.43 18.15
C MET A 767 4.49 -0.92 18.38
N THR A 768 4.93 -0.17 17.37
CA THR A 768 5.25 1.27 17.52
C THR A 768 4.25 2.20 16.84
N GLY A 769 3.45 1.70 15.89
CA GLY A 769 2.54 2.54 15.13
C GLY A 769 3.27 3.47 14.14
N ARG A 770 4.53 3.17 13.83
CA ARG A 770 5.35 3.88 12.85
C ARG A 770 5.71 2.99 11.67
N LYS A 771 5.67 3.56 10.47
CA LYS A 771 6.07 2.86 9.26
C LYS A 771 7.55 2.45 9.35
N ALA A 772 7.85 1.18 9.06
CA ALA A 772 9.21 0.67 9.19
C ALA A 772 10.14 1.28 8.12
N PRO A 773 11.39 1.64 8.46
CA PRO A 773 12.44 1.96 7.48
C PRO A 773 12.93 0.67 6.81
N ARG A 774 12.16 0.15 5.85
CA ARG A 774 12.35 -1.20 5.25
C ARG A 774 13.77 -1.40 4.70
N ARG A 775 14.26 -0.49 3.84
CA ARG A 775 15.62 -0.56 3.29
C ARG A 775 16.71 -0.60 4.38
N LEU A 776 16.55 0.20 5.43
CA LEU A 776 17.49 0.21 6.56
C LEU A 776 17.46 -1.13 7.28
N MET A 777 16.28 -1.65 7.63
CA MET A 777 16.16 -2.94 8.33
C MET A 777 16.75 -4.09 7.50
N PHE A 778 16.52 -4.11 6.18
CA PHE A 778 17.16 -5.06 5.27
C PHE A 778 18.68 -4.91 5.28
N SER A 779 19.20 -3.68 5.17
CA SER A 779 20.64 -3.42 5.19
C SER A 779 21.28 -3.89 6.48
N GLU A 780 20.64 -3.64 7.62
CA GLU A 780 21.12 -4.07 8.94
C GLU A 780 21.09 -5.59 9.10
N ALA A 781 20.06 -6.27 8.59
CA ALA A 781 20.03 -7.72 8.59
C ALA A 781 21.19 -8.30 7.78
N LEU A 782 21.45 -7.77 6.58
CA LEU A 782 22.53 -8.24 5.70
C LEU A 782 23.92 -7.97 6.30
N ARG A 783 24.14 -6.79 6.87
CA ARG A 783 25.43 -6.41 7.49
C ARG A 783 25.76 -7.20 8.75
N ASN A 784 24.74 -7.54 9.55
CA ASN A 784 24.92 -8.26 10.80
C ASN A 784 24.79 -9.78 10.64
N TYR A 785 24.42 -10.27 9.46
CA TYR A 785 24.44 -11.68 9.16
C TYR A 785 25.88 -12.15 8.94
N VAL A 786 26.36 -13.00 9.85
CA VAL A 786 27.64 -13.71 9.72
C VAL A 786 27.33 -15.12 9.25
N GLY A 787 27.50 -15.34 7.94
CA GLY A 787 27.31 -16.65 7.31
C GLY A 787 28.48 -17.60 7.52
N GLU A 788 28.42 -18.76 6.87
CA GLU A 788 29.49 -19.77 6.92
C GLU A 788 30.79 -19.25 6.30
N ASP A 789 30.69 -18.43 5.25
CA ASP A 789 31.83 -17.80 4.56
C ASP A 789 32.19 -16.40 5.12
N GLY A 790 31.63 -16.03 6.28
CA GLY A 790 31.79 -14.71 6.88
C GLY A 790 30.69 -13.70 6.49
N PRO A 791 30.91 -12.40 6.73
CA PRO A 791 29.94 -11.35 6.40
C PRO A 791 29.87 -11.10 4.89
N PHE A 792 28.71 -10.65 4.41
CA PHE A 792 28.57 -10.23 3.01
C PHE A 792 29.44 -9.00 2.68
N ASP A 793 29.97 -8.95 1.47
CA ASP A 793 30.61 -7.75 0.95
C ASP A 793 29.58 -6.65 0.60
N GLU A 794 30.02 -5.39 0.56
CA GLU A 794 29.12 -4.25 0.32
C GLU A 794 28.47 -4.32 -1.08
N ARG A 795 29.13 -4.96 -2.05
CA ARG A 795 28.59 -5.15 -3.41
C ARG A 795 27.39 -6.09 -3.40
N THR A 796 27.46 -7.21 -2.68
CA THR A 796 26.35 -8.15 -2.51
C THR A 796 25.20 -7.51 -1.75
N ILE A 797 25.51 -6.76 -0.69
CA ILE A 797 24.52 -6.02 0.09
C ILE A 797 23.77 -5.02 -0.81
N GLN A 798 24.49 -4.22 -1.59
CA GLN A 798 23.89 -3.23 -2.47
C GLN A 798 23.03 -3.89 -3.56
N THR A 799 23.50 -4.99 -4.15
CA THR A 799 22.75 -5.77 -5.15
C THR A 799 21.44 -6.31 -4.57
N ARG A 800 21.45 -6.85 -3.34
CA ARG A 800 20.22 -7.29 -2.66
C ARG A 800 19.31 -6.12 -2.31
N LEU A 801 19.84 -4.99 -1.86
CA LEU A 801 19.05 -3.80 -1.52
C LEU A 801 18.34 -3.17 -2.72
N GLU A 802 18.89 -3.32 -3.92
CA GLU A 802 18.23 -2.87 -5.16
C GLU A 802 16.98 -3.71 -5.48
N GLN A 803 16.95 -4.98 -5.05
CA GLN A 803 15.82 -5.90 -5.24
C GLN A 803 14.68 -5.71 -4.21
N VAL A 804 14.92 -4.94 -3.14
CA VAL A 804 14.01 -4.78 -1.97
C VAL A 804 12.95 -3.67 -2.13
N ARG A 805 12.96 -2.91 -3.23
CA ARG A 805 12.03 -1.77 -3.47
C ARG A 805 10.55 -2.17 -3.59
#